data_AF-A0A517TR94-F1
#
_entry.id   AF-A0A517TR94-F1
#
_cell.length_a   1.000
_cell.length_b   1.000
_cell.length_c   1.000
_cell.angle_alpha   90.00
_cell.angle_beta   90.00
_cell.angle_gamma   90.00
#
_symmetry.space_group_name_H-M   'P 1'
#
loop_
_entity.id
_entity.type
_entity.pdbx_description
1 polymer ?
#
loop_
_entity_poly.entity_id
_entity_poly.type
_entity_poly.pdbx_seq_one_letter_code
_entity_poly.pdbx_strand_id
1 'polypeptide(L)'
;MSGVPELVLDVNVSTDSSNPTQMVEVSGTLFFVANDATAGQELWRSDANGTARVADIRPGGNGSRPTQLTNVNGSLFFFANDGAGSALWKSDGAAAGTVRVKDVRVSSFGDYLGAAINVSGTLYFVGNDGAKGYELWKSDGTTAGTVMVKDIAPGSASSAQNIQRTTSNNLMNVNGTLFFAAESVAGNSELWKSDGTEAGTLLVKEIRSGNQSSSPTLVANSSGTLIFTANDGVNGFEMWRSDGTELGTMLIKDVFAGAKSGTGVFSRNGSQVPFAEIDGVVYFVGNDGVSGAELWKTDGTAAGTVMVKDVHVGATSSSPTKFYRVGNHVYFEADDGTHRRELWRTDGTAAGTALVKDISTGSSAFVQPLAALDDILLFRANDGVLGSELWRTDGTEAGTYLVKDIHPDFTSIPNGAVASGINVNGVAYFAANDGVHGIELWKSDGTAAGTTLVFDVWTSTLNANPLNLLMVGDVGYFTAENGVDGHELWRTDGTAAGTYRVKDIYTGRLASAPDHLTNVNGRLFFAAETEGMGRELWTSDGTEAGTMLVKDIRPGLASGITIHGELIAHTDGKLYFEASSDPNDGELWVSDGTEAGTYKIVDLETVNPGSEPRDLTSIGSKIFFSAQTNPYGRELWVSDGTAAGTRLVKDVWTGSGSTNPEHLIAFQGELYFTAQKLNSAYALWKSDGTEAGTVELSDPNFEGALAPRELTVVGNTLFFSARKGSDGYELWKSDGTAAGTVLVKNIRLGIEGSSPQKLTNVGGILYFTADDDVHGRELWRSDGTEAGTYLLRDVLIGAEASGIDQLTAAGGLLYFRADDSTHGQELWRSNGTSDGTFMAFDQTPGSNDANIDWIRDGGNRLYYSMHTPQFGRELWSLELSHPSGDYDADFVVDGADFLAWQRSFGAVAEPAGSGADGNGDGAVDGEDLDVWQDAFGQPPATTASLSAAATTLSSVRDAGSQSDEPLTSTAEATRTAVQSTIQFSSVTALGLDGRQLTPVARERGPAPLRRNSGNAEKQSAPKRSPGEKLELRHRPTTTQMSGAVDEHDRSTLLAQDAALEELAELAGWSIRKI
;
A
#
# COMPACT_ATOMS: atom_id res chain seq x y z
N MET A 1 2.36 -21.81 -17.42
CA MET A 1 2.80 -21.52 -18.81
C MET A 1 3.54 -20.17 -18.80
N SER A 2 3.44 -19.28 -19.81
CA SER A 2 3.66 -17.82 -19.63
C SER A 2 2.35 -17.01 -19.51
N GLY A 3 1.27 -17.60 -20.02
CA GLY A 3 -0.08 -17.05 -20.04
C GLY A 3 -1.15 -18.12 -19.82
N VAL A 4 -0.96 -19.04 -18.86
CA VAL A 4 -1.92 -20.00 -18.24
C VAL A 4 -1.49 -20.59 -16.86
N PRO A 5 -2.29 -20.44 -15.77
CA PRO A 5 -2.39 -21.92 -14.42
C PRO A 5 -1.27 -22.53 -13.58
N GLU A 6 0.04 -22.61 -13.90
CA GLU A 6 0.81 -23.87 -13.68
C GLU A 6 2.21 -23.79 -12.98
N LEU A 7 2.62 -24.50 -11.89
CA LEU A 7 2.00 -25.43 -10.90
C LEU A 7 2.57 -25.48 -9.43
N VAL A 8 1.76 -25.21 -8.34
CA VAL A 8 2.12 -25.40 -6.88
C VAL A 8 1.17 -26.15 -5.89
N LEU A 9 0.43 -25.47 -5.00
CA LEU A 9 0.34 -25.76 -3.54
C LEU A 9 -1.06 -25.41 -2.95
N ASP A 10 -1.29 -25.66 -1.65
CA ASP A 10 -2.45 -25.34 -0.79
C ASP A 10 -2.00 -25.10 0.72
N VAL A 11 -2.86 -24.81 1.73
CA VAL A 11 -2.46 -24.01 2.96
C VAL A 11 -2.94 -24.52 4.35
N ASN A 12 -4.16 -24.17 4.79
CA ASN A 12 -4.78 -24.43 6.10
C ASN A 12 -6.35 -24.40 6.08
N VAL A 13 -6.92 -25.46 5.53
CA VAL A 13 -8.09 -26.25 6.01
C VAL A 13 -9.55 -25.76 6.00
N SER A 14 -9.96 -24.48 5.93
CA SER A 14 -11.30 -24.06 6.43
C SER A 14 -12.30 -23.34 5.49
N THR A 15 -13.36 -22.77 6.10
CA THR A 15 -14.59 -22.24 5.48
C THR A 15 -15.01 -20.86 5.98
N ASP A 16 -14.21 -20.23 6.85
CA ASP A 16 -14.59 -19.05 7.63
C ASP A 16 -13.52 -17.94 7.49
N SER A 17 -13.96 -16.71 7.20
CA SER A 17 -13.19 -15.69 6.46
C SER A 17 -11.90 -15.13 7.10
N SER A 18 -11.09 -14.50 6.25
CA SER A 18 -9.65 -14.24 6.42
C SER A 18 -9.25 -12.86 5.82
N ASN A 19 -8.18 -12.17 6.27
CA ASN A 19 -7.67 -10.98 5.54
C ASN A 19 -6.22 -10.52 5.90
N PRO A 20 -5.32 -10.14 4.95
CA PRO A 20 -3.90 -9.80 5.20
C PRO A 20 -3.44 -8.34 5.01
N THR A 21 -2.65 -7.70 5.91
CA THR A 21 -1.95 -6.39 5.65
C THR A 21 -0.47 -6.57 5.20
N GLN A 22 0.37 -5.52 5.21
CA GLN A 22 1.86 -5.54 5.44
C GLN A 22 2.81 -6.29 4.49
N MET A 23 2.39 -6.53 3.28
CA MET A 23 3.31 -6.57 2.13
C MET A 23 3.99 -5.17 2.04
N VAL A 24 5.27 -4.98 1.70
CA VAL A 24 5.90 -3.64 1.40
C VAL A 24 7.05 -3.75 0.38
N GLU A 25 7.52 -2.63 -0.20
CA GLU A 25 8.17 -2.51 -1.53
C GLU A 25 9.66 -2.01 -1.48
N VAL A 26 10.53 -2.48 -2.39
CA VAL A 26 11.83 -1.93 -2.89
C VAL A 26 12.46 -2.82 -4.02
N SER A 27 11.66 -3.47 -4.88
CA SER A 27 12.03 -4.42 -5.96
C SER A 27 12.89 -5.68 -5.59
N GLY A 28 12.22 -6.74 -5.12
CA GLY A 28 12.78 -8.07 -4.76
C GLY A 28 11.78 -8.99 -4.01
N THR A 29 11.69 -10.29 -4.31
CA THR A 29 10.58 -11.24 -3.99
C THR A 29 10.02 -11.32 -2.53
N LEU A 30 8.77 -11.78 -2.31
CA LEU A 30 7.90 -11.36 -1.16
C LEU A 30 7.11 -12.46 -0.38
N PHE A 31 6.86 -12.32 0.94
CA PHE A 31 6.75 -13.41 1.98
C PHE A 31 5.50 -13.41 2.98
N PHE A 32 4.50 -14.33 3.06
CA PHE A 32 3.31 -14.10 3.98
C PHE A 32 2.55 -15.23 4.75
N VAL A 33 1.68 -14.84 5.71
CA VAL A 33 0.95 -15.58 6.80
C VAL A 33 -0.36 -16.25 6.31
N ALA A 34 -1.03 -17.09 7.15
CA ALA A 34 -2.34 -17.75 6.94
C ALA A 34 -2.97 -18.38 8.24
N ASN A 35 -3.10 -17.65 9.35
CA ASN A 35 -3.17 -18.25 10.71
C ASN A 35 -4.48 -18.77 11.31
N ASP A 36 -4.38 -19.89 12.02
CA ASP A 36 -5.49 -20.70 12.50
C ASP A 36 -5.77 -20.61 14.02
N ALA A 37 -4.82 -20.09 14.79
CA ALA A 37 -4.56 -20.52 16.18
C ALA A 37 -4.09 -22.00 16.30
N THR A 38 -3.55 -22.56 15.21
CA THR A 38 -2.68 -23.76 15.18
C THR A 38 -1.22 -23.40 14.91
N ALA A 39 -0.95 -22.32 14.17
CA ALA A 39 0.07 -21.34 14.51
C ALA A 39 -0.48 -20.32 15.55
N GLY A 40 -0.01 -19.10 15.50
CA GLY A 40 -0.87 -18.01 15.02
C GLY A 40 -0.20 -17.18 13.91
N GLN A 41 -0.26 -15.85 14.02
CA GLN A 41 0.05 -14.93 12.91
C GLN A 41 1.56 -14.79 12.62
N GLU A 42 2.11 -15.41 11.56
CA GLU A 42 3.55 -15.41 11.19
C GLU A 42 3.81 -15.84 9.69
N LEU A 43 4.93 -15.46 9.02
CA LEU A 43 4.97 -15.15 7.55
C LEU A 43 6.12 -15.75 6.65
N TRP A 44 5.95 -15.96 5.32
CA TRP A 44 6.77 -16.80 4.38
C TRP A 44 8.11 -16.29 3.73
N ARG A 45 8.62 -16.77 2.55
CA ARG A 45 9.83 -16.39 1.70
C ARG A 45 10.14 -17.46 0.59
N SER A 46 11.16 -17.35 -0.28
CA SER A 46 11.80 -18.46 -1.08
C SER A 46 13.28 -18.28 -1.50
N ASP A 47 13.93 -19.28 -2.10
CA ASP A 47 15.39 -19.36 -2.35
C ASP A 47 15.67 -20.42 -3.44
N ALA A 48 16.81 -21.13 -3.45
CA ALA A 48 17.10 -22.25 -4.37
C ALA A 48 17.41 -23.54 -3.60
N ASN A 49 16.54 -23.93 -2.66
CA ASN A 49 16.92 -24.74 -1.50
C ASN A 49 15.84 -25.70 -0.93
N GLY A 50 14.55 -25.40 -1.12
CA GLY A 50 13.34 -26.07 -0.58
C GLY A 50 12.55 -25.18 0.39
N THR A 51 11.34 -24.67 0.05
CA THR A 51 10.70 -23.50 0.70
C THR A 51 10.26 -23.76 2.13
N ALA A 52 10.53 -22.90 3.11
CA ALA A 52 10.55 -23.39 4.49
C ALA A 52 10.50 -22.36 5.67
N ARG A 53 9.51 -22.31 6.60
CA ARG A 53 9.32 -21.51 7.87
C ARG A 53 10.54 -21.28 8.81
N VAL A 54 11.04 -20.05 9.04
CA VAL A 54 12.23 -19.80 9.90
C VAL A 54 12.22 -20.37 11.31
N ALA A 55 11.74 -19.61 12.27
CA ALA A 55 12.21 -19.67 13.64
C ALA A 55 11.32 -18.84 14.56
N ASP A 56 11.25 -19.29 15.79
CA ASP A 56 10.11 -19.03 16.65
C ASP A 56 10.46 -18.11 17.82
N ILE A 57 9.45 -17.51 18.44
CA ILE A 57 9.53 -16.39 19.37
C ILE A 57 8.42 -16.44 20.45
N ARG A 58 7.60 -17.51 20.49
CA ARG A 58 6.67 -17.83 21.59
C ARG A 58 6.50 -19.38 21.68
N PRO A 59 6.57 -20.11 22.84
CA PRO A 59 5.63 -21.79 22.75
C PRO A 59 4.12 -21.80 23.17
N GLY A 60 3.24 -22.54 22.45
CA GLY A 60 1.92 -23.02 22.96
C GLY A 60 0.53 -22.59 22.39
N GLY A 61 0.39 -21.97 21.21
CA GLY A 61 -0.87 -21.65 20.48
C GLY A 61 -1.55 -20.26 20.65
N ASN A 62 -1.07 -19.16 20.05
CA ASN A 62 -1.70 -17.80 20.01
C ASN A 62 -1.15 -16.80 18.92
N GLY A 63 -0.18 -17.16 18.08
CA GLY A 63 0.72 -16.23 17.38
C GLY A 63 1.48 -15.26 18.28
N SER A 64 2.37 -14.45 17.71
CA SER A 64 2.84 -13.24 18.44
C SER A 64 2.69 -11.91 17.68
N ARG A 65 1.93 -11.93 16.57
CA ARG A 65 1.26 -10.78 15.93
C ARG A 65 2.21 -9.71 15.36
N PRO A 66 2.94 -10.08 14.31
CA PRO A 66 4.02 -9.33 13.71
C PRO A 66 3.45 -8.23 12.82
N THR A 67 3.97 -7.01 12.95
CA THR A 67 3.22 -5.80 12.58
C THR A 67 3.97 -4.80 11.67
N GLN A 68 3.19 -3.99 10.92
CA GLN A 68 3.45 -2.98 9.89
C GLN A 68 4.43 -3.23 8.72
N LEU A 69 5.61 -3.84 8.93
CA LEU A 69 6.61 -4.26 7.93
C LEU A 69 7.31 -3.22 7.01
N THR A 70 8.63 -3.40 6.85
CA THR A 70 9.56 -2.51 6.11
C THR A 70 10.91 -3.21 5.76
N ASN A 71 11.57 -2.83 4.66
CA ASN A 71 12.89 -3.34 4.23
C ASN A 71 14.01 -2.27 4.30
N VAL A 72 15.21 -2.70 4.73
CA VAL A 72 16.40 -1.89 5.11
C VAL A 72 17.64 -2.08 4.23
N ASN A 73 17.62 -3.01 3.28
CA ASN A 73 18.81 -3.43 2.52
C ASN A 73 20.09 -3.76 3.35
N GLY A 74 20.07 -4.32 4.57
CA GLY A 74 18.97 -4.66 5.48
C GLY A 74 19.16 -5.91 6.34
N SER A 75 18.96 -5.81 7.66
CA SER A 75 18.80 -6.99 8.53
C SER A 75 17.67 -6.78 9.55
N LEU A 76 17.42 -7.72 10.49
CA LEU A 76 16.00 -7.99 10.81
C LEU A 76 15.57 -8.13 12.25
N PHE A 77 14.27 -7.94 12.48
CA PHE A 77 13.73 -6.74 13.15
C PHE A 77 12.68 -7.07 14.25
N PHE A 78 12.04 -8.23 14.18
CA PHE A 78 10.58 -8.20 14.18
C PHE A 78 9.82 -8.08 15.50
N PHE A 79 8.62 -7.48 15.38
CA PHE A 79 7.61 -7.00 16.33
C PHE A 79 6.92 -8.11 17.13
N ALA A 80 7.63 -9.20 17.40
CA ALA A 80 7.15 -10.33 18.15
C ALA A 80 6.62 -9.91 19.52
N ASN A 81 5.32 -10.04 19.76
CA ASN A 81 4.73 -9.89 21.10
C ASN A 81 5.00 -11.14 21.94
N ASP A 82 6.27 -11.48 22.12
CA ASP A 82 6.93 -12.73 22.57
C ASP A 82 6.42 -13.49 23.81
N GLY A 83 5.32 -13.05 24.40
CA GLY A 83 4.73 -13.63 25.61
C GLY A 83 5.21 -12.98 26.90
N ALA A 84 6.22 -12.12 26.83
CA ALA A 84 6.68 -11.28 27.92
C ALA A 84 6.55 -9.77 27.63
N GLY A 85 6.39 -9.35 26.38
CA GLY A 85 5.89 -8.03 25.99
C GLY A 85 5.29 -8.00 24.59
N SER A 86 5.14 -6.79 24.05
CA SER A 86 5.62 -6.43 22.71
C SER A 86 7.14 -6.59 22.65
N ALA A 87 7.80 -6.93 21.54
CA ALA A 87 9.27 -7.13 21.52
C ALA A 87 10.03 -7.05 20.18
N LEU A 88 9.83 -5.99 19.39
CA LEU A 88 10.65 -5.68 18.20
C LEU A 88 12.13 -5.40 18.55
N TRP A 89 13.07 -5.96 17.78
CA TRP A 89 14.48 -6.13 18.18
C TRP A 89 15.39 -6.40 16.96
N LYS A 90 16.36 -7.34 17.06
CA LYS A 90 17.15 -7.77 15.90
C LYS A 90 17.80 -9.16 16.01
N SER A 91 17.54 -10.09 15.07
CA SER A 91 18.18 -11.42 15.00
C SER A 91 18.08 -12.14 13.62
N ASP A 92 18.81 -13.25 13.41
CA ASP A 92 19.25 -13.72 12.08
C ASP A 92 18.83 -15.13 11.63
N GLY A 93 19.29 -16.28 12.19
CA GLY A 93 19.15 -17.55 11.44
C GLY A 93 19.15 -18.92 12.15
N ALA A 94 19.87 -19.12 13.25
CA ALA A 94 19.82 -20.36 14.04
C ALA A 94 20.47 -20.18 15.42
N ALA A 95 19.90 -20.80 16.45
CA ALA A 95 20.27 -20.52 17.84
C ALA A 95 21.44 -21.36 18.39
N ALA A 96 22.31 -20.71 19.18
CA ALA A 96 23.45 -21.32 19.86
C ALA A 96 23.85 -20.59 21.19
N GLY A 97 22.91 -19.85 21.81
CA GLY A 97 23.16 -18.88 22.89
C GLY A 97 21.89 -18.56 23.69
N THR A 98 21.97 -17.72 24.73
CA THR A 98 20.93 -17.63 25.78
C THR A 98 20.85 -16.28 26.51
N VAL A 99 19.98 -15.36 26.05
CA VAL A 99 19.65 -14.08 26.72
C VAL A 99 18.16 -13.68 26.46
N ARG A 100 17.63 -12.51 26.89
CA ARG A 100 16.19 -12.13 26.72
C ARG A 100 15.96 -10.84 25.90
N VAL A 101 15.33 -9.77 26.44
CA VAL A 101 14.93 -8.45 25.89
C VAL A 101 14.10 -7.70 26.97
N LYS A 102 13.50 -6.53 26.64
CA LYS A 102 13.67 -5.26 27.36
C LYS A 102 12.48 -4.72 28.22
N ASP A 103 12.57 -3.43 28.55
CA ASP A 103 11.58 -2.55 29.20
C ASP A 103 11.01 -1.43 28.25
N VAL A 104 10.04 -1.72 27.35
CA VAL A 104 9.32 -0.76 26.45
C VAL A 104 7.87 -1.22 26.13
N ARG A 105 7.02 -0.39 25.48
CA ARG A 105 5.62 -0.67 25.06
C ARG A 105 5.14 0.18 23.85
N VAL A 106 3.88 0.01 23.38
CA VAL A 106 3.43 0.47 22.04
C VAL A 106 1.92 0.68 21.85
N SER A 107 1.58 1.42 20.78
CA SER A 107 0.23 1.57 20.24
C SER A 107 -0.35 0.21 19.86
N SER A 108 -1.29 -0.30 20.66
CA SER A 108 -1.92 -1.61 20.45
C SER A 108 -3.17 -1.55 19.54
N PHE A 109 -3.27 -0.53 18.68
CA PHE A 109 -4.33 -0.41 17.70
C PHE A 109 -3.88 -1.14 16.43
N GLY A 110 -4.41 -2.35 16.24
CA GLY A 110 -3.83 -3.35 15.35
C GLY A 110 -3.72 -2.96 13.88
N ASP A 111 -2.72 -3.57 13.23
CA ASP A 111 -2.54 -3.84 11.80
C ASP A 111 -2.56 -2.66 10.80
N TYR A 112 -2.85 -1.43 11.24
CA TYR A 112 -3.03 -0.24 10.38
C TYR A 112 -2.49 1.09 10.95
N LEU A 113 -2.22 1.21 12.25
CA LEU A 113 -2.20 2.51 12.95
C LEU A 113 -0.87 2.87 13.61
N GLY A 114 0.12 3.14 12.75
CA GLY A 114 1.38 3.79 13.10
C GLY A 114 2.42 3.44 12.05
N ALA A 115 2.69 4.41 11.17
CA ALA A 115 3.39 4.15 9.92
C ALA A 115 4.84 3.69 10.15
N ALA A 116 5.20 2.68 9.38
CA ALA A 116 6.52 2.11 9.23
C ALA A 116 6.97 2.27 7.74
N ILE A 117 6.82 3.47 7.15
CA ILE A 117 6.48 3.65 5.72
C ILE A 117 7.62 3.38 4.71
N ASN A 118 7.29 3.38 3.42
CA ASN A 118 8.10 2.84 2.33
C ASN A 118 9.21 3.81 1.84
N VAL A 119 10.33 3.93 2.56
CA VAL A 119 11.44 4.86 2.27
C VAL A 119 12.84 4.19 2.31
N SER A 120 13.93 4.86 2.74
CA SER A 120 15.29 4.48 2.29
C SER A 120 16.49 4.63 3.29
N GLY A 121 16.43 4.15 4.54
CA GLY A 121 17.68 3.82 5.25
C GLY A 121 17.71 3.37 6.72
N THR A 122 16.68 3.56 7.56
CA THR A 122 16.76 3.36 9.02
C THR A 122 15.40 3.34 9.73
N LEU A 123 15.15 2.50 10.76
CA LEU A 123 13.90 2.59 11.54
C LEU A 123 13.70 3.88 12.30
N TYR A 124 12.48 4.38 12.19
CA TYR A 124 11.88 5.35 13.10
C TYR A 124 10.43 4.95 13.43
N PHE A 125 9.77 5.51 14.45
CA PHE A 125 8.39 5.12 14.77
C PHE A 125 7.60 6.08 15.66
N VAL A 126 6.39 5.68 16.03
CA VAL A 126 5.62 6.29 17.11
C VAL A 126 5.62 5.33 18.31
N GLY A 127 6.42 5.63 19.34
CA GLY A 127 6.82 4.69 20.40
C GLY A 127 6.64 5.20 21.83
N ASN A 128 6.87 4.35 22.84
CA ASN A 128 6.61 4.66 24.26
C ASN A 128 7.35 3.72 25.27
N ASP A 129 8.25 4.22 26.13
CA ASP A 129 8.89 3.39 27.19
C ASP A 129 7.98 3.09 28.39
N GLY A 130 6.88 3.81 28.51
CA GLY A 130 6.02 3.88 29.69
C GLY A 130 6.26 5.10 30.58
N ALA A 131 7.15 6.02 30.21
CA ALA A 131 7.46 7.24 30.96
C ALA A 131 7.05 8.54 30.25
N LYS A 132 7.21 8.68 28.92
CA LYS A 132 6.78 9.89 28.18
C LYS A 132 5.75 9.67 27.06
N GLY A 133 4.99 8.57 27.13
CA GLY A 133 3.85 8.34 26.23
C GLY A 133 4.23 8.10 24.76
N TYR A 134 3.30 8.36 23.84
CA TYR A 134 3.54 8.20 22.40
C TYR A 134 4.09 9.47 21.77
N GLU A 135 5.36 9.40 21.40
CA GLU A 135 6.08 10.48 20.74
C GLU A 135 6.65 9.97 19.39
N LEU A 136 7.96 10.08 19.20
CA LEU A 136 8.67 10.04 17.91
C LEU A 136 9.94 9.21 18.13
N TRP A 137 10.21 8.10 17.41
CA TRP A 137 11.23 7.11 17.85
C TRP A 137 12.24 6.63 16.83
N LYS A 138 13.37 6.13 17.33
CA LYS A 138 14.41 5.28 16.71
C LYS A 138 15.00 4.36 17.79
N SER A 139 15.60 3.22 17.53
CA SER A 139 16.59 2.79 16.53
C SER A 139 18.08 3.07 16.89
N ASP A 140 19.10 2.19 16.72
CA ASP A 140 19.51 1.57 15.44
C ASP A 140 20.24 0.16 15.33
N GLY A 141 19.84 -1.00 15.99
CA GLY A 141 20.33 -3.82 16.23
C GLY A 141 20.83 -4.75 17.46
N THR A 142 21.03 -4.33 18.72
CA THR A 142 22.16 -4.58 19.62
C THR A 142 21.81 -4.07 21.01
N THR A 143 22.76 -4.22 21.93
CA THR A 143 22.93 -3.40 23.14
C THR A 143 22.05 -2.16 23.32
N ALA A 144 22.11 -1.04 22.45
CA ALA A 144 21.19 1.69 22.37
C ALA A 144 19.67 2.20 22.14
N GLY A 145 19.30 2.37 20.87
CA GLY A 145 18.09 2.78 20.15
C GLY A 145 16.68 2.39 20.54
N THR A 146 16.06 2.94 21.59
CA THR A 146 14.59 3.12 21.73
C THR A 146 14.24 4.14 22.83
N VAL A 147 14.05 5.36 22.31
CA VAL A 147 14.23 6.73 22.79
C VAL A 147 13.03 7.43 23.42
N MET A 148 13.17 8.14 24.56
CA MET A 148 12.04 8.91 25.12
C MET A 148 12.53 10.15 25.90
N VAL A 149 12.05 11.38 25.61
CA VAL A 149 13.01 12.47 25.22
C VAL A 149 12.79 13.86 25.92
N LYS A 150 13.19 15.00 25.32
CA LYS A 150 12.39 16.26 25.18
C LYS A 150 11.49 16.11 23.94
N ASP A 151 10.70 15.05 23.82
CA ASP A 151 9.36 14.94 24.40
C ASP A 151 8.55 16.16 23.91
N ILE A 152 7.90 16.02 22.74
CA ILE A 152 7.09 17.07 22.08
C ILE A 152 5.90 17.43 22.97
N ALA A 153 5.30 16.45 23.65
CA ALA A 153 4.27 16.65 24.66
C ALA A 153 4.78 16.32 26.09
N PRO A 154 5.59 17.22 26.71
CA PRO A 154 6.29 17.00 27.98
C PRO A 154 5.61 16.15 29.06
N GLY A 155 6.31 15.11 29.49
CA GLY A 155 5.90 14.20 30.57
C GLY A 155 5.11 13.02 30.01
N SER A 156 4.19 12.46 30.79
CA SER A 156 3.40 11.30 30.34
C SER A 156 2.24 11.67 29.40
N ALA A 157 2.32 12.81 28.70
CA ALA A 157 1.36 13.12 27.64
C ALA A 157 1.80 12.39 26.35
N SER A 158 1.23 12.73 25.21
CA SER A 158 1.63 12.12 23.93
C SER A 158 1.39 13.13 22.83
N SER A 159 2.39 13.45 22.03
CA SER A 159 2.27 14.30 20.87
C SER A 159 1.52 13.61 19.73
N ALA A 160 1.45 12.27 19.80
CA ALA A 160 0.70 11.40 18.92
C ALA A 160 -0.76 11.12 19.35
N GLN A 161 -1.45 11.95 20.15
CA GLN A 161 -2.80 11.58 20.65
C GLN A 161 -3.82 11.40 19.50
N ASN A 162 -3.83 12.28 18.51
CA ASN A 162 -4.71 12.16 17.33
C ASN A 162 -4.29 11.06 16.34
N ILE A 163 -3.08 10.48 16.46
CA ILE A 163 -2.67 9.30 15.67
C ILE A 163 -3.54 8.07 16.00
N GLN A 164 -4.26 8.10 17.12
CA GLN A 164 -5.24 7.07 17.50
C GLN A 164 -6.65 7.30 16.91
N ARG A 165 -6.82 8.26 15.98
CA ARG A 165 -8.13 8.66 15.43
C ARG A 165 -8.20 8.83 13.90
N THR A 166 -7.08 8.76 13.19
CA THR A 166 -7.00 8.92 11.71
C THR A 166 -6.28 7.73 11.07
N THR A 167 -6.67 7.36 9.84
CA THR A 167 -6.39 6.01 9.27
C THR A 167 -4.92 5.65 9.05
N SER A 168 -4.08 6.57 8.56
CA SER A 168 -2.69 6.28 8.19
C SER A 168 -1.93 7.55 7.79
N ASN A 169 -0.66 7.39 7.39
CA ASN A 169 0.27 8.43 6.93
C ASN A 169 0.35 9.62 7.88
N ASN A 170 0.92 9.38 9.06
CA ASN A 170 1.50 10.44 9.89
C ASN A 170 3.01 10.57 9.68
N LEU A 171 3.58 9.82 8.73
CA LEU A 171 4.98 9.72 8.32
C LEU A 171 4.91 9.39 6.79
N MET A 172 5.60 10.08 5.87
CA MET A 172 5.51 9.91 4.38
C MET A 172 6.62 10.70 3.62
N ASN A 173 6.69 10.59 2.29
CA ASN A 173 7.92 10.81 1.51
C ASN A 173 8.13 12.23 0.89
N VAL A 174 9.32 12.85 1.06
CA VAL A 174 9.96 13.96 0.28
C VAL A 174 11.46 13.91 0.59
N ASN A 175 12.34 13.51 -0.31
CA ASN A 175 13.81 13.75 -0.35
C ASN A 175 14.73 13.96 0.90
N GLY A 176 14.33 14.01 2.17
CA GLY A 176 15.01 14.84 3.18
C GLY A 176 15.09 14.30 4.61
N THR A 177 14.29 14.87 5.53
CA THR A 177 14.04 14.26 6.85
C THR A 177 12.63 14.50 7.38
N LEU A 178 11.98 13.52 8.05
CA LEU A 178 10.54 13.21 7.93
C LEU A 178 9.49 14.12 8.66
N PHE A 179 8.19 13.98 8.29
CA PHE A 179 6.95 14.51 8.92
C PHE A 179 6.35 13.72 10.08
N PHE A 180 5.66 14.44 10.99
CA PHE A 180 4.65 13.96 11.93
C PHE A 180 3.79 15.14 12.40
N ALA A 181 2.46 14.98 12.29
CA ALA A 181 1.47 15.85 12.91
C ALA A 181 1.59 15.68 14.43
N ALA A 182 1.74 16.78 15.16
CA ALA A 182 1.95 16.71 16.61
C ALA A 182 1.01 17.64 17.37
N GLU A 183 0.48 17.13 18.48
CA GLU A 183 -0.15 17.93 19.52
C GLU A 183 0.90 18.56 20.44
N SER A 184 0.90 19.89 20.49
CA SER A 184 1.66 20.61 21.51
C SER A 184 1.02 20.46 22.90
N VAL A 185 1.69 20.95 23.95
CA VAL A 185 1.13 21.10 25.31
C VAL A 185 -0.20 21.89 25.40
N ALA A 186 -0.61 22.60 24.34
CA ALA A 186 -1.91 23.26 24.26
C ALA A 186 -3.04 22.39 23.67
N GLY A 187 -2.73 21.20 23.14
CA GLY A 187 -3.69 20.27 22.52
C GLY A 187 -4.12 20.64 21.09
N ASN A 188 -3.35 21.48 20.38
CA ASN A 188 -3.53 21.77 18.96
C ASN A 188 -2.59 20.87 18.13
N SER A 189 -3.16 20.12 17.17
CA SER A 189 -2.40 19.32 16.21
C SER A 189 -2.02 20.17 15.01
N GLU A 190 -0.73 20.33 14.78
CA GLU A 190 -0.14 21.13 13.70
C GLU A 190 0.95 20.34 12.97
N LEU A 191 1.46 20.90 11.86
CA LEU A 191 2.65 20.43 11.17
C LEU A 191 3.88 20.63 12.06
N TRP A 192 4.46 19.55 12.63
CA TRP A 192 5.76 19.67 13.30
C TRP A 192 6.88 19.49 12.27
N LYS A 193 8.08 18.99 12.60
CA LYS A 193 9.26 19.01 11.71
C LYS A 193 10.23 17.87 12.06
N SER A 194 11.23 17.50 11.24
CA SER A 194 12.34 16.59 11.61
C SER A 194 13.49 16.56 10.59
N ASP A 195 14.65 16.00 10.98
CA ASP A 195 15.96 16.46 10.51
C ASP A 195 17.18 15.50 10.68
N GLY A 196 17.48 15.13 11.93
CA GLY A 196 18.71 14.62 12.49
C GLY A 196 18.71 14.55 14.04
N THR A 197 18.24 15.57 14.81
CA THR A 197 18.18 15.60 16.29
C THR A 197 17.00 16.42 16.91
N GLU A 198 16.79 16.53 18.22
CA GLU A 198 15.82 17.44 18.88
C GLU A 198 16.34 18.86 18.83
N ALA A 199 17.58 19.05 18.45
CA ALA A 199 18.02 20.24 17.78
C ALA A 199 17.30 20.46 16.43
N GLY A 200 16.13 19.84 16.16
CA GLY A 200 15.60 19.58 14.80
C GLY A 200 14.11 19.48 14.38
N THR A 201 13.12 19.40 15.29
CA THR A 201 11.80 18.77 15.00
C THR A 201 10.42 19.48 15.36
N LEU A 202 10.24 20.82 15.26
CA LEU A 202 9.00 21.51 15.69
C LEU A 202 8.55 22.67 14.83
N LEU A 203 7.22 22.63 14.62
CA LEU A 203 6.30 23.55 13.98
C LEU A 203 6.75 24.23 12.68
N VAL A 204 5.93 24.20 11.62
CA VAL A 204 6.11 25.12 10.47
C VAL A 204 5.86 26.53 10.98
N LYS A 205 4.59 26.95 11.03
CA LYS A 205 4.11 28.10 11.79
C LYS A 205 2.59 28.04 11.74
N GLU A 206 1.99 27.49 12.79
CA GLU A 206 0.61 27.73 13.22
C GLU A 206 -0.40 28.04 12.09
N ILE A 207 -0.86 27.00 11.39
CA ILE A 207 -1.78 27.15 10.24
C ILE A 207 -3.13 27.73 10.71
N ARG A 208 -3.53 27.41 11.94
CA ARG A 208 -4.76 27.90 12.57
C ARG A 208 -4.44 28.59 13.89
N SER A 209 -4.69 29.89 13.97
CA SER A 209 -4.22 30.71 15.10
C SER A 209 -4.84 30.32 16.46
N GLY A 210 -3.99 30.03 17.44
CA GLY A 210 -4.36 29.84 18.85
C GLY A 210 -4.57 28.37 19.21
N ASN A 211 -5.25 28.08 20.32
CA ASN A 211 -5.45 26.70 20.78
C ASN A 211 -6.48 25.90 19.95
N GLN A 212 -6.49 26.04 18.62
CA GLN A 212 -7.34 25.30 17.70
C GLN A 212 -6.48 24.56 16.69
N SER A 213 -6.71 23.26 16.55
CA SER A 213 -5.98 22.41 15.60
C SER A 213 -6.30 22.76 14.14
N SER A 214 -5.27 22.89 13.30
CA SER A 214 -5.40 22.85 11.85
C SER A 214 -5.69 21.44 11.33
N SER A 215 -5.27 20.40 12.08
CA SER A 215 -5.51 18.98 11.78
C SER A 215 -4.95 18.54 10.41
N PRO A 216 -3.63 18.68 10.19
CA PRO A 216 -3.02 18.34 8.92
C PRO A 216 -3.05 16.84 8.67
N THR A 217 -3.60 16.45 7.53
CA THR A 217 -3.60 15.06 7.04
C THR A 217 -2.60 14.95 5.90
N LEU A 218 -1.69 13.97 5.94
CA LEU A 218 -0.76 13.75 4.84
C LEU A 218 -1.42 13.09 3.63
N VAL A 219 -0.96 13.59 2.50
CA VAL A 219 -1.33 13.24 1.15
C VAL A 219 -0.11 13.22 0.20
N ALA A 220 0.89 14.13 0.23
CA ALA A 220 1.02 15.41 0.98
C ALA A 220 2.08 16.43 0.47
N ASN A 221 3.11 15.93 -0.18
CA ASN A 221 4.48 16.25 0.15
C ASN A 221 5.23 16.91 -1.04
N SER A 222 5.41 18.22 -1.06
CA SER A 222 6.21 18.88 -2.11
C SER A 222 7.70 18.68 -1.89
N SER A 223 8.47 18.75 -2.99
CA SER A 223 9.92 19.03 -3.15
C SER A 223 10.63 19.41 -1.87
N GLY A 224 10.12 20.40 -1.19
CA GLY A 224 10.45 20.66 0.18
C GLY A 224 9.40 21.52 0.85
N THR A 225 8.17 21.00 0.87
CA THR A 225 6.98 21.64 1.43
C THR A 225 5.86 20.60 1.63
N LEU A 226 4.73 20.93 2.27
CA LEU A 226 3.64 19.98 2.51
C LEU A 226 2.25 20.66 2.50
N ILE A 227 1.34 20.33 1.56
CA ILE A 227 -0.12 20.58 1.72
C ILE A 227 -0.67 19.35 2.41
N PHE A 228 -1.61 19.64 3.26
CA PHE A 228 -2.45 18.74 3.99
C PHE A 228 -3.88 19.13 3.69
N THR A 229 -4.83 18.22 3.83
CA THR A 229 -6.21 18.68 4.08
C THR A 229 -6.26 19.17 5.52
N ALA A 230 -5.88 20.43 5.74
CA ALA A 230 -6.00 21.13 7.02
C ALA A 230 -6.90 22.36 6.89
N ASN A 231 -7.23 22.92 8.04
CA ASN A 231 -8.22 23.95 8.20
C ASN A 231 -7.60 25.17 8.90
N ASP A 232 -7.44 26.27 8.15
CA ASP A 232 -6.95 27.56 8.66
C ASP A 232 -8.00 28.35 9.47
N GLY A 233 -9.24 27.85 9.54
CA GLY A 233 -10.38 28.49 10.20
C GLY A 233 -11.12 29.53 9.34
N VAL A 234 -10.67 29.77 8.10
CA VAL A 234 -11.25 30.73 7.14
C VAL A 234 -11.84 30.00 5.94
N ASN A 235 -11.13 29.01 5.41
CA ASN A 235 -11.43 28.31 4.16
C ASN A 235 -11.96 26.87 4.37
N GLY A 236 -12.01 26.36 5.61
CA GLY A 236 -12.34 24.94 5.83
C GLY A 236 -11.17 24.01 5.48
N PHE A 237 -11.42 22.72 5.27
CA PHE A 237 -10.39 21.77 4.87
C PHE A 237 -10.08 21.89 3.38
N GLU A 238 -8.95 22.52 3.07
CA GLU A 238 -8.57 23.00 1.73
C GLU A 238 -7.04 23.10 1.59
N MET A 239 -6.60 23.90 0.60
CA MET A 239 -5.24 23.99 0.10
C MET A 239 -4.92 25.44 -0.35
N TRP A 240 -4.03 26.14 0.36
CA TRP A 240 -3.42 27.43 -0.05
C TRP A 240 -1.88 27.32 0.05
N ARG A 241 -1.08 28.26 -0.46
CA ARG A 241 0.41 28.15 -0.42
C ARG A 241 1.04 28.83 0.81
N SER A 242 2.22 28.36 1.26
CA SER A 242 3.01 28.78 2.43
C SER A 242 4.38 28.05 2.50
N ASP A 243 4.89 27.73 3.71
CA ASP A 243 6.11 26.98 4.13
C ASP A 243 7.50 27.69 4.27
N GLY A 244 8.51 27.31 3.50
CA GLY A 244 9.94 27.49 3.77
C GLY A 244 10.45 28.77 4.42
N THR A 245 10.38 29.94 3.79
CA THR A 245 10.90 31.20 4.35
C THR A 245 10.13 32.42 3.83
N GLU A 246 10.51 33.63 4.28
CA GLU A 246 9.54 34.68 4.60
C GLU A 246 8.96 35.52 3.44
N LEU A 247 8.77 34.93 2.26
CA LEU A 247 7.81 35.34 1.23
C LEU A 247 7.37 34.09 0.42
N GLY A 248 6.07 33.84 0.30
CA GLY A 248 5.48 32.82 -0.59
C GLY A 248 3.96 32.83 -0.62
N THR A 249 3.36 32.79 0.57
CA THR A 249 1.91 32.75 0.81
C THR A 249 1.12 33.73 -0.07
N MET A 250 -0.15 33.48 -0.47
CA MET A 250 -0.95 34.50 -1.20
C MET A 250 -2.47 34.37 -1.02
N LEU A 251 -3.15 35.46 -0.66
CA LEU A 251 -4.60 35.65 -0.79
C LEU A 251 -5.02 35.69 -2.27
N ILE A 252 -6.04 34.91 -2.65
CA ILE A 252 -6.64 34.89 -4.01
C ILE A 252 -8.17 34.99 -3.91
N LYS A 253 -8.91 34.33 -4.82
CA LYS A 253 -10.30 33.90 -4.59
C LYS A 253 -10.40 32.94 -3.37
N ASP A 254 -11.58 32.39 -3.13
CA ASP A 254 -11.82 31.30 -2.17
C ASP A 254 -11.50 29.91 -2.80
N VAL A 255 -12.03 28.80 -2.25
CA VAL A 255 -11.85 27.41 -2.78
C VAL A 255 -13.21 26.75 -3.04
N PHE A 256 -13.73 25.80 -2.21
CA PHE A 256 -15.17 25.87 -1.94
C PHE A 256 -15.35 27.22 -1.26
N ALA A 257 -16.15 28.12 -1.83
CA ALA A 257 -16.18 29.49 -1.34
C ALA A 257 -16.54 29.64 0.15
N GLY A 258 -15.69 30.36 0.89
CA GLY A 258 -15.78 30.57 2.35
C GLY A 258 -15.38 29.37 3.22
N ALA A 259 -15.88 29.33 4.46
CA ALA A 259 -15.46 28.36 5.49
C ALA A 259 -16.02 26.93 5.33
N LYS A 260 -16.34 26.50 4.11
CA LYS A 260 -16.78 25.14 3.77
C LYS A 260 -15.61 24.39 3.14
N SER A 261 -15.56 23.08 3.33
CA SER A 261 -14.47 22.26 2.79
C SER A 261 -14.81 21.81 1.37
N GLY A 262 -13.96 22.12 0.42
CA GLY A 262 -13.99 21.58 -0.93
C GLY A 262 -13.33 20.21 -1.02
N THR A 263 -12.33 19.93 -0.19
CA THR A 263 -11.85 18.54 -0.04
C THR A 263 -12.91 17.64 0.57
N GLY A 264 -13.07 16.43 0.01
CA GLY A 264 -14.11 15.47 0.37
C GLY A 264 -14.27 15.28 1.88
N VAL A 265 -15.46 15.60 2.39
CA VAL A 265 -15.75 15.66 3.82
C VAL A 265 -15.45 14.34 4.53
N PHE A 266 -14.61 14.41 5.57
CA PHE A 266 -14.42 13.35 6.55
C PHE A 266 -15.76 12.73 6.97
N SER A 267 -15.97 11.45 6.63
CA SER A 267 -16.85 10.61 7.44
C SER A 267 -16.36 10.68 8.89
N ARG A 268 -17.27 10.62 9.87
CA ARG A 268 -16.97 10.72 11.32
C ARG A 268 -16.01 9.65 11.85
N ASN A 269 -15.53 8.76 10.99
CA ASN A 269 -14.70 7.60 11.26
C ASN A 269 -13.22 7.77 10.84
N GLY A 270 -12.79 8.96 10.38
CA GLY A 270 -11.36 9.31 10.34
C GLY A 270 -10.55 8.87 9.12
N SER A 271 -11.19 8.69 7.97
CA SER A 271 -10.52 8.43 6.69
C SER A 271 -9.64 9.61 6.23
N GLN A 272 -8.54 9.29 5.53
CA GLN A 272 -7.86 10.19 4.60
C GLN A 272 -8.73 10.46 3.34
N VAL A 273 -8.24 11.35 2.46
CA VAL A 273 -8.88 11.73 1.18
C VAL A 273 -8.32 10.86 0.03
N PRO A 274 -9.17 10.24 -0.81
CA PRO A 274 -8.78 9.59 -2.07
C PRO A 274 -7.93 10.45 -3.03
N PHE A 275 -6.84 9.92 -3.62
CA PHE A 275 -5.70 10.78 -4.00
C PHE A 275 -4.71 10.26 -5.12
N ALA A 276 -4.51 10.94 -6.28
CA ALA A 276 -3.54 10.62 -7.39
C ALA A 276 -3.20 11.75 -8.45
N GLU A 277 -2.19 11.51 -9.32
CA GLU A 277 -1.25 12.48 -9.95
C GLU A 277 -0.63 12.28 -11.37
N ILE A 278 -0.11 13.34 -12.02
CA ILE A 278 1.24 13.31 -12.62
C ILE A 278 2.01 14.64 -12.44
N ASP A 279 3.31 14.49 -12.22
CA ASP A 279 4.38 15.47 -12.23
C ASP A 279 4.05 16.63 -11.28
N GLY A 280 3.74 16.22 -10.05
CA GLY A 280 3.31 17.11 -8.98
C GLY A 280 1.84 17.42 -9.05
N VAL A 281 1.29 17.58 -10.25
CA VAL A 281 -0.11 17.93 -10.46
C VAL A 281 -0.97 16.72 -10.21
N VAL A 282 -2.14 17.00 -9.69
CA VAL A 282 -2.96 16.06 -8.97
C VAL A 282 -4.43 16.38 -9.15
N TYR A 283 -5.31 15.52 -8.65
CA TYR A 283 -6.74 15.78 -8.51
C TYR A 283 -7.31 15.23 -7.19
N PHE A 284 -8.59 15.50 -6.91
CA PHE A 284 -9.24 15.15 -5.65
C PHE A 284 -10.71 14.84 -5.78
N VAL A 285 -11.25 14.12 -4.81
CA VAL A 285 -12.70 14.20 -4.52
C VAL A 285 -12.99 15.65 -4.12
N GLY A 286 -13.54 16.41 -5.06
CA GLY A 286 -13.50 17.87 -5.01
C GLY A 286 -14.84 18.55 -5.19
N ASN A 287 -15.31 19.24 -4.16
CA ASN A 287 -16.61 19.88 -4.12
C ASN A 287 -16.49 21.40 -4.18
N ASP A 288 -17.21 22.02 -5.10
CA ASP A 288 -17.25 23.47 -5.31
C ASP A 288 -18.56 24.12 -4.84
N GLY A 289 -19.55 23.30 -4.49
CA GLY A 289 -20.92 23.72 -4.23
C GLY A 289 -21.79 23.91 -5.47
N VAL A 290 -21.32 23.53 -6.66
CA VAL A 290 -22.03 23.62 -7.95
C VAL A 290 -22.25 22.25 -8.58
N SER A 291 -21.21 21.43 -8.71
CA SER A 291 -21.24 20.16 -9.47
C SER A 291 -21.30 18.89 -8.61
N GLY A 292 -21.29 18.99 -7.28
CA GLY A 292 -21.28 17.80 -6.40
C GLY A 292 -19.89 17.54 -5.80
N ALA A 293 -19.45 16.28 -5.71
CA ALA A 293 -18.13 15.90 -5.19
C ALA A 293 -17.32 15.24 -6.30
N GLU A 294 -16.48 16.03 -6.95
CA GLU A 294 -16.16 15.96 -8.37
C GLU A 294 -14.64 16.05 -8.67
N LEU A 295 -14.24 17.05 -9.47
CA LEU A 295 -13.11 17.00 -10.40
C LEU A 295 -11.83 17.72 -9.92
N TRP A 296 -11.95 18.96 -9.43
CA TRP A 296 -11.14 20.13 -9.86
C TRP A 296 -9.61 20.15 -9.62
N LYS A 297 -8.83 20.90 -10.44
CA LYS A 297 -7.39 21.16 -10.20
C LYS A 297 -6.85 22.60 -10.43
N THR A 298 -5.54 22.69 -10.70
CA THR A 298 -4.60 23.68 -10.16
C THR A 298 -3.34 23.74 -11.11
N ASP A 299 -2.80 24.91 -11.53
CA ASP A 299 -1.81 25.02 -12.65
C ASP A 299 -0.40 25.63 -12.35
N GLY A 300 -0.27 26.08 -11.12
CA GLY A 300 0.74 26.89 -10.44
C GLY A 300 0.91 28.34 -10.93
N THR A 301 0.16 28.76 -11.96
CA THR A 301 0.06 30.17 -12.39
C THR A 301 -1.12 30.87 -11.69
N ALA A 302 -2.29 30.97 -12.30
CA ALA A 302 -3.51 31.56 -11.74
C ALA A 302 -4.81 31.06 -12.42
N ALA A 303 -4.78 29.90 -13.10
CA ALA A 303 -5.87 29.43 -13.94
C ALA A 303 -7.14 28.95 -13.19
N GLY A 304 -7.02 27.97 -12.28
CA GLY A 304 -8.02 26.94 -11.91
C GLY A 304 -9.39 27.38 -11.42
N THR A 305 -10.19 28.05 -12.27
CA THR A 305 -11.29 28.91 -11.80
C THR A 305 -12.63 28.94 -12.60
N VAL A 306 -12.88 28.37 -13.79
CA VAL A 306 -14.27 28.06 -14.30
C VAL A 306 -14.40 27.04 -15.45
N MET A 307 -15.50 26.27 -15.46
CA MET A 307 -15.86 25.14 -16.36
C MET A 307 -14.97 23.89 -16.18
N VAL A 308 -15.56 22.67 -16.28
CA VAL A 308 -14.85 21.47 -15.78
C VAL A 308 -15.12 20.10 -16.42
N LYS A 309 -16.18 19.87 -17.23
CA LYS A 309 -16.82 18.57 -17.63
C LYS A 309 -18.01 18.15 -16.71
N ASP A 310 -18.96 17.32 -17.18
CA ASP A 310 -20.34 17.21 -16.60
C ASP A 310 -21.17 15.95 -17.03
N VAL A 311 -21.15 14.80 -16.31
CA VAL A 311 -22.12 13.68 -16.46
C VAL A 311 -22.65 12.86 -15.26
N HIS A 312 -22.15 12.93 -14.01
CA HIS A 312 -23.19 13.16 -12.98
C HIS A 312 -23.66 14.59 -13.17
N VAL A 313 -24.47 14.79 -14.20
CA VAL A 313 -24.73 16.11 -14.77
C VAL A 313 -25.33 17.00 -13.69
N GLY A 314 -24.70 18.15 -13.42
CA GLY A 314 -25.16 19.11 -12.43
C GLY A 314 -24.75 18.78 -11.00
N ALA A 315 -25.62 19.06 -10.02
CA ALA A 315 -25.22 19.25 -8.62
C ALA A 315 -25.21 17.97 -7.73
N THR A 316 -25.27 16.78 -8.32
CA THR A 316 -25.32 15.50 -7.59
C THR A 316 -23.96 14.84 -7.64
N SER A 317 -23.48 14.32 -6.50
CA SER A 317 -22.12 13.82 -6.39
C SER A 317 -21.86 12.50 -7.11
N SER A 318 -20.89 12.55 -8.02
CA SER A 318 -20.07 11.44 -8.55
C SER A 318 -19.36 10.62 -7.45
N SER A 319 -19.31 11.16 -6.22
CA SER A 319 -18.78 10.55 -4.99
C SER A 319 -17.49 9.69 -5.11
N PRO A 320 -16.50 10.05 -5.95
CA PRO A 320 -15.39 9.16 -6.33
C PRO A 320 -14.64 8.61 -5.12
N THR A 321 -14.30 7.33 -5.08
CA THR A 321 -13.55 6.75 -3.94
C THR A 321 -12.26 6.05 -4.33
N LYS A 322 -11.22 6.33 -3.52
CA LYS A 322 -9.80 5.95 -3.63
C LYS A 322 -9.13 6.47 -4.93
N PHE A 323 -7.83 6.82 -5.00
CA PHE A 323 -7.17 7.09 -6.32
C PHE A 323 -5.75 6.51 -6.58
N TYR A 324 -5.53 5.85 -7.73
CA TYR A 324 -4.20 5.61 -8.33
C TYR A 324 -4.17 6.24 -9.74
N ARG A 325 -2.94 6.30 -10.24
CA ARG A 325 -2.42 6.09 -11.59
C ARG A 325 -2.77 4.75 -12.25
N VAL A 326 -2.80 4.65 -13.60
CA VAL A 326 -2.28 3.57 -14.52
C VAL A 326 -2.47 4.08 -15.96
N GLY A 327 -1.63 3.60 -16.90
CA GLY A 327 -1.99 3.49 -18.32
C GLY A 327 -2.35 4.82 -18.92
N ASN A 328 -3.63 5.08 -19.19
CA ASN A 328 -4.21 6.42 -19.21
C ASN A 328 -5.64 6.45 -18.60
N HIS A 329 -6.00 5.54 -17.68
CA HIS A 329 -7.42 5.18 -17.46
C HIS A 329 -7.67 4.07 -16.41
N VAL A 330 -8.10 4.19 -15.14
CA VAL A 330 -8.47 5.20 -14.12
C VAL A 330 -9.71 6.08 -14.38
N TYR A 331 -10.81 6.10 -13.60
CA TYR A 331 -11.57 5.08 -12.81
C TYR A 331 -11.82 5.21 -11.25
N PHE A 332 -12.80 5.99 -10.72
CA PHE A 332 -12.88 6.37 -9.25
C PHE A 332 -14.32 6.51 -8.63
N GLU A 333 -14.83 5.64 -7.73
CA GLU A 333 -16.25 5.16 -7.36
C GLU A 333 -17.56 6.05 -7.22
N ALA A 334 -18.64 5.88 -8.06
CA ALA A 334 -20.13 6.08 -7.92
C ALA A 334 -20.97 6.01 -9.24
N ASP A 335 -22.21 6.51 -9.24
CA ASP A 335 -23.45 5.91 -9.80
C ASP A 335 -23.69 6.09 -11.33
N ASP A 336 -22.85 6.87 -12.04
CA ASP A 336 -23.04 7.57 -13.35
C ASP A 336 -24.38 8.32 -13.58
N GLY A 337 -25.32 8.17 -12.65
CA GLY A 337 -26.72 8.50 -12.80
C GLY A 337 -27.53 7.43 -13.56
N THR A 338 -26.89 6.51 -14.30
CA THR A 338 -27.56 5.54 -15.19
C THR A 338 -27.13 4.09 -14.98
N HIS A 339 -25.86 3.81 -14.69
CA HIS A 339 -25.30 2.46 -14.65
C HIS A 339 -25.19 1.90 -13.21
N ARG A 340 -25.01 2.75 -12.19
CA ARG A 340 -24.45 2.45 -10.85
C ARG A 340 -22.93 2.59 -10.83
N ARG A 341 -22.22 1.95 -9.90
CA ARG A 341 -20.77 2.17 -9.68
C ARG A 341 -19.96 1.63 -10.87
N GLU A 342 -19.47 2.52 -11.77
CA GLU A 342 -19.12 2.26 -13.20
C GLU A 342 -17.74 2.81 -13.64
N LEU A 343 -17.23 2.42 -14.82
CA LEU A 343 -15.87 2.68 -15.28
C LEU A 343 -15.72 3.94 -16.19
N TRP A 344 -14.73 4.84 -15.98
CA TRP A 344 -14.64 6.21 -16.60
C TRP A 344 -13.21 6.84 -16.69
N ARG A 345 -12.72 7.29 -17.88
CA ARG A 345 -11.32 7.71 -18.25
C ARG A 345 -11.25 8.79 -19.37
N THR A 346 -10.11 9.49 -19.68
CA THR A 346 -9.93 10.37 -20.91
C THR A 346 -8.50 10.75 -21.35
N ASP A 347 -8.08 12.01 -21.10
CA ASP A 347 -7.26 12.85 -22.00
C ASP A 347 -6.89 14.22 -21.38
N GLY A 348 -7.83 15.17 -21.24
CA GLY A 348 -7.53 16.56 -20.88
C GLY A 348 -7.42 17.60 -22.02
N THR A 349 -8.16 17.38 -23.12
CA THR A 349 -8.27 18.25 -24.31
C THR A 349 -9.66 18.14 -24.97
N ALA A 350 -10.67 17.60 -24.27
CA ALA A 350 -11.98 17.20 -24.80
C ALA A 350 -11.92 16.21 -26.00
N ALA A 351 -11.13 15.14 -25.87
CA ALA A 351 -10.94 14.10 -26.90
C ALA A 351 -10.73 12.63 -26.44
N GLY A 352 -10.47 12.30 -25.15
CA GLY A 352 -10.14 10.92 -24.74
C GLY A 352 -11.33 9.99 -24.78
N THR A 353 -11.47 9.23 -25.91
CA THR A 353 -12.64 8.58 -26.58
C THR A 353 -12.85 7.04 -26.33
N ALA A 354 -14.09 6.58 -26.07
CA ALA A 354 -14.69 5.20 -25.99
C ALA A 354 -14.33 4.11 -24.91
N LEU A 355 -15.33 3.77 -24.07
CA LEU A 355 -15.71 2.51 -23.33
C LEU A 355 -14.70 1.64 -22.51
N VAL A 356 -15.01 1.31 -21.23
CA VAL A 356 -14.59 0.03 -20.59
C VAL A 356 -15.74 -0.97 -20.54
N LYS A 357 -16.72 -0.89 -19.62
CA LYS A 357 -17.89 -1.80 -19.69
C LYS A 357 -19.17 -1.34 -18.94
N ASP A 358 -20.35 -1.84 -19.38
CA ASP A 358 -21.72 -1.66 -18.81
C ASP A 358 -22.10 -2.76 -17.79
N ILE A 359 -22.56 -2.38 -16.57
CA ILE A 359 -22.26 -3.07 -15.31
C ILE A 359 -22.81 -4.50 -15.16
N SER A 360 -22.47 -5.12 -14.03
CA SER A 360 -23.33 -6.00 -13.25
C SER A 360 -24.73 -5.37 -13.30
N THR A 361 -25.56 -5.82 -14.24
CA THR A 361 -26.29 -4.83 -15.06
C THR A 361 -27.47 -4.20 -14.30
N GLY A 362 -27.30 -2.95 -13.86
CA GLY A 362 -28.20 -2.25 -12.93
C GLY A 362 -27.82 -2.32 -11.45
N SER A 363 -26.61 -2.77 -11.11
CA SER A 363 -26.01 -2.91 -9.78
C SER A 363 -24.50 -2.56 -9.79
N SER A 364 -23.82 -2.66 -8.64
CA SER A 364 -22.41 -2.26 -8.38
C SER A 364 -21.66 -3.40 -7.67
N ALA A 365 -20.37 -3.26 -7.33
CA ALA A 365 -19.76 -4.04 -6.23
C ALA A 365 -19.03 -3.25 -5.12
N PHE A 366 -18.71 -1.96 -5.31
CA PHE A 366 -18.30 -1.02 -4.25
C PHE A 366 -16.90 -1.24 -3.61
N VAL A 367 -16.68 -0.57 -2.47
CA VAL A 367 -15.40 -0.12 -1.89
C VAL A 367 -14.38 -1.21 -1.54
N GLN A 368 -13.17 -1.08 -2.13
CA GLN A 368 -11.85 -1.50 -1.59
C GLN A 368 -11.51 -3.02 -1.72
N PRO A 369 -10.84 -3.48 -2.80
CA PRO A 369 -10.21 -4.82 -2.85
C PRO A 369 -8.71 -4.90 -3.30
N LEU A 370 -8.30 -5.89 -4.10
CA LEU A 370 -7.03 -6.64 -4.26
C LEU A 370 -5.82 -6.01 -5.08
N ALA A 371 -5.01 -6.77 -5.88
CA ALA A 371 -3.71 -6.37 -6.55
C ALA A 371 -3.42 -6.99 -7.99
N ALA A 372 -2.45 -6.53 -8.85
CA ALA A 372 -2.36 -6.78 -10.35
C ALA A 372 -1.02 -7.30 -11.01
N LEU A 373 -0.88 -7.39 -12.38
CA LEU A 373 0.20 -8.19 -13.08
C LEU A 373 1.13 -7.71 -14.30
N ASP A 374 1.42 -6.43 -14.72
CA ASP A 374 1.97 -5.88 -16.07
C ASP A 374 0.97 -4.99 -16.99
N ASP A 375 0.30 -5.39 -18.14
CA ASP A 375 -0.96 -4.85 -18.91
C ASP A 375 -2.44 -5.60 -18.97
N ILE A 376 -3.42 -5.64 -17.96
CA ILE A 376 -4.60 -6.59 -17.65
C ILE A 376 -5.32 -6.35 -16.20
N LEU A 377 -6.68 -6.39 -15.95
CA LEU A 377 -7.51 -6.19 -14.68
C LEU A 377 -8.36 -7.27 -13.90
N LEU A 378 -8.44 -7.30 -12.55
CA LEU A 378 -9.27 -8.27 -11.75
C LEU A 378 -9.73 -7.83 -10.31
N PHE A 379 -10.76 -8.40 -9.61
CA PHE A 379 -10.82 -8.80 -8.15
C PHE A 379 -12.08 -8.85 -7.13
N ARG A 380 -13.43 -8.82 -7.39
CA ARG A 380 -14.47 -8.75 -6.27
C ARG A 380 -15.74 -9.64 -6.18
N ALA A 381 -16.62 -9.69 -7.19
CA ALA A 381 -18.08 -9.63 -6.93
C ALA A 381 -19.00 -10.86 -7.28
N ASN A 382 -20.09 -11.11 -6.52
CA ASN A 382 -21.24 -11.97 -6.90
C ASN A 382 -22.60 -11.54 -6.25
N ASP A 383 -23.69 -12.25 -6.55
CA ASP A 383 -25.01 -12.24 -5.88
C ASP A 383 -25.69 -13.62 -6.05
N GLY A 384 -25.55 -14.21 -7.24
CA GLY A 384 -26.09 -15.52 -7.61
C GLY A 384 -25.87 -15.86 -9.08
N VAL A 385 -24.73 -15.47 -9.65
CA VAL A 385 -24.43 -15.52 -11.09
C VAL A 385 -23.26 -16.45 -11.42
N LEU A 386 -22.04 -16.14 -10.95
CA LEU A 386 -20.83 -16.96 -11.15
C LEU A 386 -19.78 -16.67 -10.08
N GLY A 387 -18.88 -17.64 -9.86
CA GLY A 387 -17.67 -17.51 -9.04
C GLY A 387 -17.82 -16.58 -7.85
N SER A 388 -16.89 -15.62 -7.75
CA SER A 388 -17.08 -14.24 -7.24
C SER A 388 -15.81 -13.38 -7.35
N GLU A 389 -14.72 -13.78 -7.99
CA GLU A 389 -13.39 -13.44 -7.45
C GLU A 389 -12.38 -12.59 -8.30
N LEU A 390 -12.11 -12.78 -9.60
CA LEU A 390 -11.09 -12.02 -10.40
C LEU A 390 -11.53 -11.83 -11.92
N TRP A 391 -10.73 -11.37 -12.92
CA TRP A 391 -11.06 -11.36 -14.42
C TRP A 391 -9.87 -11.24 -15.49
N ARG A 392 -9.92 -11.44 -16.88
CA ARG A 392 -8.94 -11.31 -18.10
C ARG A 392 -9.34 -10.38 -19.30
N THR A 393 -8.36 -9.78 -20.04
CA THR A 393 -8.30 -9.46 -21.52
C THR A 393 -6.94 -9.00 -22.10
N ASP A 394 -6.92 -8.08 -23.08
CA ASP A 394 -5.93 -7.73 -24.10
C ASP A 394 -5.83 -6.19 -24.29
N GLY A 395 -6.18 -5.60 -25.45
CA GLY A 395 -5.92 -4.19 -25.79
C GLY A 395 -6.78 -3.60 -26.91
N THR A 396 -8.11 -3.53 -26.69
CA THR A 396 -9.13 -3.19 -27.71
C THR A 396 -10.23 -2.27 -27.14
N GLU A 397 -11.53 -2.52 -27.42
CA GLU A 397 -12.68 -1.87 -26.75
C GLU A 397 -13.74 -2.86 -26.18
N ALA A 398 -13.68 -4.16 -26.51
CA ALA A 398 -14.69 -5.16 -26.16
C ALA A 398 -14.20 -6.28 -25.19
N GLY A 399 -13.05 -6.09 -24.55
CA GLY A 399 -12.21 -7.10 -23.94
C GLY A 399 -12.43 -7.38 -22.45
N THR A 400 -12.83 -6.46 -21.59
CA THR A 400 -13.04 -6.79 -20.16
C THR A 400 -13.85 -8.13 -19.94
N TYR A 401 -13.22 -9.30 -19.64
CA TYR A 401 -13.79 -10.69 -19.72
C TYR A 401 -13.38 -11.73 -18.64
N LEU A 402 -14.07 -12.91 -18.62
CA LEU A 402 -13.87 -14.09 -17.71
C LEU A 402 -12.95 -15.23 -18.30
N VAL A 403 -12.14 -15.99 -17.51
CA VAL A 403 -11.08 -17.03 -17.81
C VAL A 403 -11.53 -18.22 -16.94
N LYS A 404 -11.67 -18.00 -15.63
CA LYS A 404 -11.93 -19.03 -14.64
C LYS A 404 -13.12 -18.64 -13.79
N ASP A 405 -13.43 -19.57 -12.93
CA ASP A 405 -14.32 -19.46 -11.82
C ASP A 405 -13.66 -20.36 -10.78
N ILE A 406 -13.19 -19.81 -9.66
CA ILE A 406 -12.67 -20.63 -8.55
C ILE A 406 -13.67 -20.72 -7.38
N HIS A 407 -14.98 -20.59 -7.58
CA HIS A 407 -15.98 -21.48 -6.95
C HIS A 407 -17.37 -21.20 -7.56
N PRO A 408 -17.94 -22.08 -8.41
CA PRO A 408 -19.25 -21.87 -9.09
C PRO A 408 -20.51 -21.89 -8.20
N ASP A 409 -20.45 -21.23 -7.04
CA ASP A 409 -21.50 -21.04 -6.03
C ASP A 409 -21.09 -19.94 -4.99
N PHE A 410 -19.79 -19.52 -4.88
CA PHE A 410 -19.28 -18.74 -3.71
C PHE A 410 -18.11 -17.75 -3.92
N THR A 411 -18.05 -16.79 -2.98
CA THR A 411 -17.01 -15.76 -2.74
C THR A 411 -16.09 -16.13 -1.58
N SER A 412 -15.06 -15.30 -1.42
CA SER A 412 -14.15 -15.10 -0.31
C SER A 412 -14.68 -14.46 0.99
N ILE A 413 -14.97 -13.15 0.97
CA ILE A 413 -14.54 -12.27 2.08
C ILE A 413 -15.58 -11.19 2.48
N PRO A 414 -15.50 -10.65 3.73
CA PRO A 414 -16.33 -9.53 4.20
C PRO A 414 -15.71 -8.14 3.91
N ASN A 415 -16.43 -7.08 4.27
CA ASN A 415 -15.98 -5.69 4.12
C ASN A 415 -15.12 -5.18 5.31
N GLY A 416 -13.97 -4.54 5.03
CA GLY A 416 -13.12 -3.77 5.95
C GLY A 416 -11.67 -4.29 6.05
N ALA A 417 -10.82 -4.01 5.05
CA ALA A 417 -9.54 -4.72 4.87
C ALA A 417 -8.31 -3.88 4.46
N VAL A 418 -7.24 -4.59 4.07
CA VAL A 418 -5.91 -4.48 4.72
C VAL A 418 -4.72 -4.26 3.75
N ALA A 419 -4.30 -5.29 3.01
CA ALA A 419 -3.34 -5.38 1.89
C ALA A 419 -3.77 -6.59 1.03
N SER A 420 -3.08 -6.98 -0.05
CA SER A 420 -3.44 -8.24 -0.74
C SER A 420 -2.41 -8.84 -1.68
N GLY A 421 -1.57 -8.02 -2.33
CA GLY A 421 -0.66 -8.51 -3.35
C GLY A 421 0.36 -7.54 -3.95
N ILE A 422 0.70 -7.78 -5.24
CA ILE A 422 2.00 -7.50 -5.90
C ILE A 422 1.90 -7.67 -7.44
N ASN A 423 2.49 -6.78 -8.27
CA ASN A 423 2.99 -7.17 -9.60
C ASN A 423 4.52 -7.29 -9.63
N VAL A 424 5.10 -8.20 -10.41
CA VAL A 424 6.52 -8.37 -10.71
C VAL A 424 6.83 -9.18 -12.00
N ASN A 425 6.11 -9.04 -13.12
CA ASN A 425 6.67 -9.39 -14.43
C ASN A 425 7.34 -10.79 -14.64
N GLY A 426 6.89 -11.89 -13.99
CA GLY A 426 7.66 -13.15 -14.03
C GLY A 426 7.03 -14.49 -13.59
N VAL A 427 6.16 -14.50 -12.57
CA VAL A 427 5.58 -15.64 -11.82
C VAL A 427 4.30 -15.21 -11.11
N ALA A 428 3.12 -15.45 -11.73
CA ALA A 428 1.79 -14.98 -11.32
C ALA A 428 1.08 -15.78 -10.24
N TYR A 429 1.34 -15.37 -9.01
CA TYR A 429 0.55 -15.70 -7.85
C TYR A 429 -0.73 -14.84 -7.79
N PHE A 430 -1.91 -15.45 -7.66
CA PHE A 430 -3.17 -14.80 -7.28
C PHE A 430 -4.15 -15.77 -6.60
N ALA A 431 -5.47 -15.73 -6.83
CA ALA A 431 -6.40 -16.20 -5.79
C ALA A 431 -7.79 -16.72 -6.20
N ALA A 432 -8.57 -17.18 -5.20
CA ALA A 432 -9.89 -17.86 -5.14
C ALA A 432 -9.87 -19.41 -5.02
N ASN A 433 -10.99 -20.11 -4.75
CA ASN A 433 -10.95 -21.41 -4.06
C ASN A 433 -12.07 -22.53 -4.29
N ASP A 434 -12.06 -23.35 -5.37
CA ASP A 434 -13.25 -24.17 -5.84
C ASP A 434 -13.68 -25.54 -5.19
N GLY A 435 -13.70 -25.72 -3.86
CA GLY A 435 -14.33 -26.93 -3.24
C GLY A 435 -13.83 -27.59 -1.92
N VAL A 436 -12.60 -28.13 -1.86
CA VAL A 436 -12.14 -29.11 -0.84
C VAL A 436 -10.94 -28.71 0.08
N HIS A 437 -10.00 -27.82 -0.31
CA HIS A 437 -8.77 -27.54 0.46
C HIS A 437 -8.93 -26.48 1.58
N GLY A 438 -9.81 -25.51 1.37
CA GLY A 438 -10.25 -24.51 2.33
C GLY A 438 -9.23 -23.44 2.70
N ILE A 439 -9.24 -22.29 2.00
CA ILE A 439 -8.42 -21.08 2.29
C ILE A 439 -7.01 -21.02 1.61
N GLU A 440 -6.80 -21.66 0.45
CA GLU A 440 -5.46 -22.19 0.12
C GLU A 440 -4.59 -21.53 -0.99
N LEU A 441 -3.98 -22.25 -1.95
CA LEU A 441 -2.98 -21.74 -2.94
C LEU A 441 -3.16 -22.37 -4.35
N TRP A 442 -2.40 -21.96 -5.39
CA TRP A 442 -2.50 -22.50 -6.78
C TRP A 442 -1.26 -22.19 -7.67
N LYS A 443 -1.29 -22.31 -9.02
CA LYS A 443 -0.51 -21.46 -9.98
C LYS A 443 -1.47 -20.76 -10.98
N SER A 444 -1.01 -19.90 -11.90
CA SER A 444 -1.50 -19.52 -13.27
C SER A 444 -1.20 -18.03 -13.59
N ASP A 445 -0.17 -17.85 -14.38
CA ASP A 445 -0.07 -16.84 -15.44
C ASP A 445 -1.38 -16.50 -16.18
N GLY A 446 -1.76 -15.23 -16.28
CA GLY A 446 -3.15 -14.81 -16.57
C GLY A 446 -3.77 -15.06 -17.98
N THR A 447 -3.66 -16.22 -18.67
CA THR A 447 -4.45 -16.59 -19.90
C THR A 447 -4.86 -18.10 -20.05
N ALA A 448 -5.51 -18.59 -21.13
CA ALA A 448 -6.35 -19.81 -21.11
C ALA A 448 -5.75 -21.15 -21.64
N ALA A 449 -5.65 -22.21 -20.80
CA ALA A 449 -5.64 -23.63 -21.23
C ALA A 449 -5.90 -24.72 -20.16
N GLY A 450 -5.23 -24.71 -19.00
CA GLY A 450 -5.20 -25.82 -18.01
C GLY A 450 -4.38 -25.47 -16.76
N THR A 451 -4.84 -25.90 -15.57
CA THR A 451 -5.10 -24.90 -14.51
C THR A 451 -4.95 -25.49 -13.07
N THR A 452 -4.20 -24.89 -12.08
CA THR A 452 -3.42 -25.80 -11.15
C THR A 452 -3.25 -25.70 -9.60
N LEU A 453 -3.44 -26.92 -9.00
CA LEU A 453 -3.03 -27.43 -7.67
C LEU A 453 -2.03 -28.63 -7.80
N VAL A 454 -1.21 -28.95 -6.78
CA VAL A 454 -0.73 -30.35 -6.57
C VAL A 454 -0.31 -30.71 -5.13
N PHE A 455 0.15 -29.72 -4.34
CA PHE A 455 0.57 -29.89 -2.94
C PHE A 455 -0.30 -29.00 -2.02
N ASP A 456 -0.03 -28.92 -0.71
CA ASP A 456 -0.92 -28.39 0.35
C ASP A 456 -0.10 -28.26 1.67
N VAL A 457 -0.76 -28.11 2.82
CA VAL A 457 -0.44 -28.98 3.96
C VAL A 457 -1.66 -29.77 4.45
N TRP A 458 -2.80 -29.12 4.63
CA TRP A 458 -4.07 -29.68 5.10
C TRP A 458 -5.17 -28.65 4.75
N THR A 459 -6.39 -28.89 4.20
CA THR A 459 -7.32 -30.04 4.05
C THR A 459 -8.08 -30.61 5.30
N SER A 460 -8.77 -29.77 6.10
CA SER A 460 -9.77 -30.24 7.09
C SER A 460 -10.97 -29.29 7.37
N THR A 461 -11.02 -28.61 8.53
CA THR A 461 -11.94 -27.50 8.91
C THR A 461 -11.45 -26.83 10.21
N LEU A 462 -10.82 -25.64 10.15
CA LEU A 462 -10.44 -24.80 11.32
C LEU A 462 -10.63 -23.26 11.07
N ASN A 463 -9.61 -22.40 10.91
CA ASN A 463 -9.78 -20.92 11.04
C ASN A 463 -8.81 -19.94 10.28
N ALA A 464 -8.02 -20.35 9.27
CA ALA A 464 -6.93 -19.54 8.66
C ALA A 464 -7.18 -18.03 8.40
N ASN A 465 -6.22 -17.16 8.78
CA ASN A 465 -6.27 -15.69 8.74
C ASN A 465 -4.85 -15.05 8.49
N PRO A 466 -4.55 -14.52 7.29
CA PRO A 466 -3.21 -14.12 6.81
C PRO A 466 -2.80 -12.67 7.08
N LEU A 467 -1.60 -12.27 6.58
CA LEU A 467 -0.89 -10.98 6.78
C LEU A 467 0.54 -11.07 6.12
N ASN A 468 1.14 -9.97 5.62
CA ASN A 468 2.61 -9.63 5.60
C ASN A 468 3.61 -9.83 4.39
N LEU A 469 3.22 -10.03 3.11
CA LEU A 469 4.11 -10.35 1.94
C LEU A 469 5.24 -9.34 1.57
N LEU A 470 6.41 -9.29 2.25
CA LEU A 470 7.42 -8.22 2.04
C LEU A 470 8.77 -8.58 1.36
N MET A 471 9.28 -7.62 0.59
CA MET A 471 10.57 -7.38 -0.07
C MET A 471 11.91 -8.07 0.35
N VAL A 472 12.38 -9.10 -0.41
CA VAL A 472 13.81 -9.52 -0.65
C VAL A 472 13.96 -10.52 -1.84
N GLY A 473 14.69 -10.24 -2.94
CA GLY A 473 15.34 -11.31 -3.77
C GLY A 473 14.73 -11.76 -5.13
N ASP A 474 14.91 -13.05 -5.49
CA ASP A 474 14.52 -13.75 -6.76
C ASP A 474 13.62 -14.98 -6.46
N VAL A 475 13.33 -15.88 -7.39
CA VAL A 475 13.25 -17.33 -7.10
C VAL A 475 12.27 -17.77 -5.97
N GLY A 476 11.00 -17.39 -6.10
CA GLY A 476 9.81 -18.05 -5.53
C GLY A 476 8.82 -17.18 -4.73
N TYR A 477 8.49 -17.62 -3.52
CA TYR A 477 7.84 -16.94 -2.40
C TYR A 477 6.27 -17.06 -2.35
N PHE A 478 5.73 -17.87 -1.43
CA PHE A 478 4.29 -18.26 -1.35
C PHE A 478 3.86 -18.58 0.10
N THR A 479 2.87 -19.45 0.40
CA THR A 479 2.26 -19.62 1.76
C THR A 479 1.70 -21.04 2.06
N ALA A 480 1.60 -21.42 3.35
CA ALA A 480 0.83 -22.54 3.96
C ALA A 480 0.89 -22.43 5.50
N GLU A 481 -0.11 -22.96 6.25
CA GLU A 481 -0.26 -22.97 7.73
C GLU A 481 0.99 -23.25 8.57
N ASN A 482 0.99 -24.35 9.30
CA ASN A 482 0.82 -25.65 8.67
C ASN A 482 -0.22 -26.59 9.33
N GLY A 483 -1.22 -26.08 10.06
CA GLY A 483 -2.35 -26.89 10.55
C GLY A 483 -2.00 -27.97 11.57
N VAL A 484 -0.76 -28.03 12.05
CA VAL A 484 -0.29 -28.91 13.13
C VAL A 484 0.36 -28.10 14.25
N ASP A 485 1.38 -27.30 13.91
CA ASP A 485 2.13 -26.45 14.85
C ASP A 485 2.55 -25.08 14.24
N GLY A 486 2.23 -24.76 12.98
CA GLY A 486 2.14 -23.37 12.48
C GLY A 486 3.24 -22.81 11.57
N HIS A 487 3.40 -21.48 11.59
CA HIS A 487 3.96 -20.59 10.53
C HIS A 487 5.33 -19.91 10.82
N GLU A 488 6.06 -19.50 9.78
CA GLU A 488 7.13 -18.44 9.69
C GLU A 488 7.64 -18.41 8.23
N LEU A 489 8.96 -18.14 7.98
CA LEU A 489 9.61 -17.53 6.79
C LEU A 489 10.42 -18.49 5.87
N TRP A 490 10.19 -18.53 4.53
CA TRP A 490 10.44 -19.68 3.59
C TRP A 490 11.73 -19.67 2.66
N ARG A 491 11.86 -20.50 1.58
CA ARG A 491 13.15 -20.98 0.94
C ARG A 491 13.22 -21.70 -0.50
N THR A 492 12.26 -21.68 -1.46
CA THR A 492 12.43 -22.24 -2.86
C THR A 492 11.51 -21.77 -4.01
N ASP A 493 12.14 -21.36 -5.11
CA ASP A 493 11.76 -21.19 -6.54
C ASP A 493 10.34 -20.77 -7.02
N GLY A 494 9.24 -21.04 -6.33
CA GLY A 494 7.87 -20.76 -6.83
C GLY A 494 7.17 -22.03 -7.31
N THR A 495 7.43 -23.14 -6.62
CA THR A 495 7.12 -24.49 -7.07
C THR A 495 6.62 -25.41 -5.92
N ALA A 496 6.04 -26.56 -6.29
CA ALA A 496 5.74 -27.64 -5.35
C ALA A 496 6.99 -28.44 -4.90
N ALA A 497 8.20 -28.12 -5.37
CA ALA A 497 9.33 -29.05 -5.38
C ALA A 497 9.92 -29.37 -3.99
N GLY A 498 9.95 -28.39 -3.08
CA GLY A 498 10.62 -28.51 -1.78
C GLY A 498 10.03 -27.68 -0.64
N THR A 499 8.83 -27.15 -0.83
CA THR A 499 8.09 -26.23 0.06
C THR A 499 7.69 -26.83 1.44
N TYR A 500 8.64 -27.16 2.35
CA TYR A 500 8.47 -27.56 3.79
C TYR A 500 9.59 -27.10 4.82
N ARG A 501 9.31 -26.05 5.65
CA ARG A 501 9.95 -25.46 6.91
C ARG A 501 11.50 -25.15 7.15
N VAL A 502 11.95 -23.93 7.57
CA VAL A 502 13.39 -23.45 7.78
C VAL A 502 13.91 -23.76 9.20
N LYS A 503 13.08 -23.91 10.26
CA LYS A 503 13.38 -24.57 11.57
C LYS A 503 12.22 -24.64 12.63
N ASP A 504 11.74 -23.54 13.25
CA ASP A 504 11.36 -23.32 14.71
C ASP A 504 12.56 -22.92 15.63
N ILE A 505 12.41 -22.21 16.78
CA ILE A 505 13.38 -22.25 17.94
C ILE A 505 12.87 -21.98 19.39
N TYR A 506 11.85 -21.13 19.67
CA TYR A 506 10.71 -21.61 20.52
C TYR A 506 10.02 -22.68 19.65
N THR A 507 8.96 -23.30 20.11
CA THR A 507 8.60 -24.59 19.53
C THR A 507 7.14 -24.92 19.71
N GLY A 508 6.59 -25.56 18.67
CA GLY A 508 5.23 -26.07 18.65
C GLY A 508 4.21 -25.02 18.21
N ARG A 509 2.99 -25.15 18.71
CA ARG A 509 1.77 -24.46 18.26
C ARG A 509 1.75 -22.93 18.44
N LEU A 510 2.60 -22.40 19.32
CA LEU A 510 3.19 -21.09 19.05
C LEU A 510 4.63 -21.44 18.66
N ALA A 511 5.22 -20.88 17.62
CA ALA A 511 4.76 -19.92 16.61
C ALA A 511 4.22 -18.55 17.11
N SER A 512 4.80 -17.38 16.83
CA SER A 512 6.20 -16.94 16.79
C SER A 512 6.25 -15.43 16.57
N ALA A 513 5.80 -14.97 15.40
CA ALA A 513 5.76 -13.62 14.85
C ALA A 513 7.06 -13.01 14.28
N PRO A 514 7.58 -13.58 13.19
CA PRO A 514 8.21 -12.80 12.14
C PRO A 514 7.28 -11.79 11.42
N ASP A 515 7.66 -10.51 11.45
CA ASP A 515 7.19 -9.45 10.55
C ASP A 515 8.29 -9.13 9.55
N HIS A 516 9.05 -8.06 9.76
CA HIS A 516 9.87 -7.36 8.77
C HIS A 516 10.80 -8.27 8.00
N LEU A 517 11.17 -7.91 6.76
CA LEU A 517 11.89 -8.78 5.83
C LEU A 517 12.91 -7.97 5.02
N THR A 518 14.15 -8.46 4.93
CA THR A 518 15.29 -7.57 4.71
C THR A 518 16.49 -8.21 4.03
N ASN A 519 17.34 -7.33 3.46
CA ASN A 519 18.13 -7.59 2.27
C ASN A 519 19.58 -7.03 2.37
N VAL A 520 20.45 -7.44 3.31
CA VAL A 520 21.88 -6.96 3.40
C VAL A 520 22.61 -7.46 2.15
N ASN A 521 22.47 -6.69 1.07
CA ASN A 521 22.87 -7.06 -0.28
C ASN A 521 22.52 -8.52 -0.61
N GLY A 522 21.21 -8.84 -0.62
CA GLY A 522 20.69 -10.20 -0.81
C GLY A 522 20.54 -11.02 0.48
N ARG A 523 21.06 -10.54 1.62
CA ARG A 523 21.03 -11.32 2.86
C ARG A 523 19.72 -11.19 3.61
N LEU A 524 19.19 -12.36 3.93
CA LEU A 524 18.05 -12.60 4.80
C LEU A 524 18.48 -12.99 6.24
N PHE A 525 17.49 -12.96 7.12
CA PHE A 525 17.55 -12.92 8.58
C PHE A 525 16.21 -13.48 9.15
N PHE A 526 16.00 -13.51 10.48
CA PHE A 526 14.91 -14.30 11.07
C PHE A 526 14.36 -13.86 12.45
N ALA A 527 14.81 -12.72 12.98
CA ALA A 527 14.56 -12.15 14.32
C ALA A 527 13.92 -13.02 15.44
N ALA A 528 14.48 -14.22 15.71
CA ALA A 528 13.85 -15.24 16.55
C ALA A 528 14.66 -15.64 17.81
N GLU A 529 13.93 -16.21 18.77
CA GLU A 529 14.27 -16.42 20.18
C GLU A 529 14.17 -17.89 20.51
N THR A 530 15.25 -18.56 20.95
CA THR A 530 15.15 -19.95 21.44
C THR A 530 14.54 -19.99 22.83
N GLU A 531 13.29 -19.53 22.91
CA GLU A 531 12.43 -19.51 24.09
C GLU A 531 12.91 -18.57 25.22
N GLY A 532 12.24 -17.42 25.43
CA GLY A 532 12.36 -16.59 26.64
C GLY A 532 13.77 -16.05 26.96
N MET A 533 14.63 -16.91 27.53
CA MET A 533 16.05 -16.63 27.77
C MET A 533 16.95 -17.25 26.68
N GLY A 534 16.47 -17.24 25.43
CA GLY A 534 17.15 -17.75 24.23
C GLY A 534 17.30 -16.75 23.08
N ARG A 535 17.16 -15.44 23.31
CA ARG A 535 17.49 -14.41 22.31
C ARG A 535 19.00 -14.19 22.21
N GLU A 536 19.45 -14.19 20.97
CA GLU A 536 20.71 -13.66 20.46
C GLU A 536 20.53 -13.44 18.94
N LEU A 537 21.51 -12.89 18.23
CA LEU A 537 21.34 -12.37 16.85
C LEU A 537 21.85 -13.33 15.76
N TRP A 538 22.81 -14.21 16.02
CA TRP A 538 23.24 -15.27 15.08
C TRP A 538 23.83 -14.75 13.71
N THR A 539 23.57 -15.43 12.59
CA THR A 539 23.83 -15.03 11.18
C THR A 539 22.88 -15.81 10.25
N SER A 540 22.62 -15.42 8.98
CA SER A 540 21.56 -16.06 8.13
C SER A 540 21.56 -15.78 6.62
N ASP A 541 20.57 -16.38 5.93
CA ASP A 541 20.44 -16.58 4.47
C ASP A 541 19.08 -17.20 4.00
N GLY A 542 18.16 -17.56 4.92
CA GLY A 542 16.94 -18.32 4.58
C GLY A 542 17.12 -19.83 4.48
N THR A 543 18.03 -20.44 5.26
CA THR A 543 18.24 -21.89 5.32
C THR A 543 18.18 -22.49 6.73
N GLU A 544 18.14 -23.83 6.77
CA GLU A 544 18.46 -24.67 7.94
C GLU A 544 19.71 -24.16 8.69
N ALA A 545 20.76 -23.77 7.96
CA ALA A 545 22.13 -23.66 8.47
C ALA A 545 22.67 -22.22 8.59
N GLY A 546 21.94 -21.19 8.19
CA GLY A 546 22.33 -19.79 8.41
C GLY A 546 22.45 -19.50 9.91
N THR A 547 23.69 -19.40 10.48
CA THR A 547 23.99 -19.51 11.94
C THR A 547 25.19 -18.65 12.45
N MET A 548 25.11 -18.10 13.69
CA MET A 548 26.22 -18.00 14.68
C MET A 548 25.68 -17.70 16.11
N LEU A 549 26.19 -16.72 16.90
CA LEU A 549 25.66 -16.28 18.22
C LEU A 549 26.03 -14.82 18.57
N VAL A 550 25.08 -13.96 19.00
CA VAL A 550 25.21 -12.47 18.95
C VAL A 550 24.37 -11.57 19.94
N LYS A 551 23.17 -11.01 19.61
CA LYS A 551 22.47 -9.89 20.31
C LYS A 551 20.92 -9.91 20.49
N ASP A 552 20.54 -10.29 21.70
CA ASP A 552 19.62 -9.51 22.55
C ASP A 552 20.22 -8.10 22.83
N ILE A 553 19.38 -7.17 23.29
CA ILE A 553 19.59 -5.73 23.25
C ILE A 553 19.90 -5.23 24.67
N ARG A 554 18.92 -4.70 25.42
CA ARG A 554 18.93 -4.88 26.88
C ARG A 554 18.03 -6.09 27.22
N PRO A 555 18.63 -7.16 27.76
CA PRO A 555 17.96 -8.33 28.33
C PRO A 555 16.85 -8.04 29.36
N GLY A 556 16.20 -9.10 29.84
CA GLY A 556 15.18 -9.00 30.88
C GLY A 556 14.65 -10.36 31.35
N LEU A 557 13.38 -10.41 31.75
CA LEU A 557 12.69 -11.65 32.16
C LEU A 557 11.15 -11.55 32.07
N ALA A 558 10.61 -10.33 32.18
CA ALA A 558 9.24 -9.94 31.85
C ALA A 558 9.28 -8.47 31.42
N SER A 559 8.26 -7.99 30.69
CA SER A 559 8.39 -6.92 29.68
C SER A 559 9.17 -7.39 28.44
N GLY A 560 9.02 -6.62 27.37
CA GLY A 560 9.81 -6.69 26.14
C GLY A 560 10.04 -5.29 25.57
N ILE A 561 10.07 -5.19 24.25
CA ILE A 561 10.30 -3.98 23.45
C ILE A 561 8.98 -3.48 22.81
N THR A 562 8.91 -3.16 21.51
CA THR A 562 7.74 -2.51 20.87
C THR A 562 7.20 -3.24 19.64
N ILE A 563 6.39 -2.58 18.79
CA ILE A 563 5.70 -3.07 17.58
C ILE A 563 5.38 -1.98 16.52
N HIS A 564 6.23 -0.98 16.19
CA HIS A 564 5.74 0.13 15.33
C HIS A 564 6.58 0.83 14.23
N GLY A 565 7.81 0.44 13.88
CA GLY A 565 8.68 1.32 13.07
C GLY A 565 9.14 1.00 11.65
N GLU A 566 9.52 2.08 10.98
CA GLU A 566 9.91 2.32 9.58
C GLU A 566 11.26 1.69 9.19
N LEU A 567 11.41 0.38 9.33
CA LEU A 567 12.62 -0.43 9.05
C LEU A 567 13.09 -0.36 7.53
N ILE A 568 13.42 0.84 6.99
CA ILE A 568 13.64 1.30 5.57
C ILE A 568 15.07 1.29 4.91
N ALA A 569 15.21 1.31 3.57
CA ALA A 569 16.36 0.77 2.77
C ALA A 569 17.67 1.59 2.48
N HIS A 570 18.88 1.18 2.96
CA HIS A 570 20.17 1.92 2.85
C HIS A 570 21.25 1.42 1.82
N THR A 571 22.46 2.06 1.76
CA THR A 571 23.53 1.82 0.74
C THR A 571 24.88 1.23 1.19
N ASP A 572 25.33 1.43 2.44
CA ASP A 572 26.69 1.00 2.86
C ASP A 572 26.78 -0.51 3.19
N GLY A 573 25.70 -1.25 2.89
CA GLY A 573 25.52 -2.66 3.21
C GLY A 573 25.23 -2.93 4.69
N LYS A 574 24.87 -1.90 5.47
CA LYS A 574 24.42 -2.04 6.86
C LYS A 574 22.95 -1.67 7.05
N LEU A 575 22.49 -2.09 8.21
CA LEU A 575 21.20 -1.82 8.81
C LEU A 575 21.29 -0.73 9.87
N TYR A 576 20.19 -0.03 10.09
CA TYR A 576 19.94 0.82 11.25
C TYR A 576 18.52 0.43 11.85
N PHE A 577 18.44 -0.17 13.09
CA PHE A 577 17.34 -0.97 13.79
C PHE A 577 16.77 -0.66 15.28
N GLU A 578 15.65 -1.18 15.82
CA GLU A 578 15.05 -0.76 17.16
C GLU A 578 15.76 -1.06 18.56
N ALA A 579 15.02 -0.99 19.68
CA ALA A 579 15.27 -1.41 21.08
C ALA A 579 16.31 -0.70 22.00
N SER A 580 16.06 -0.55 23.32
CA SER A 580 16.82 0.39 24.22
C SER A 580 17.60 -0.12 25.45
N SER A 581 18.37 0.76 26.11
CA SER A 581 19.19 0.50 27.32
C SER A 581 18.39 0.32 28.64
N ASP A 582 18.31 1.33 29.52
CA ASP A 582 17.27 1.45 30.55
C ASP A 582 15.98 2.03 29.91
N PRO A 583 14.87 2.33 30.60
CA PRO A 583 13.60 2.65 29.96
C PRO A 583 13.67 3.61 28.76
N ASN A 584 14.34 4.75 28.88
CA ASN A 584 14.31 5.84 27.90
C ASN A 584 15.69 6.25 27.36
N ASP A 585 16.04 5.82 26.14
CA ASP A 585 17.35 6.06 25.49
C ASP A 585 17.40 5.52 24.06
N GLY A 586 18.09 6.14 23.09
CA GLY A 586 18.58 5.32 21.97
C GLY A 586 19.36 5.85 20.77
N GLU A 587 19.21 7.11 20.36
CA GLU A 587 20.35 7.85 19.82
C GLU A 587 20.99 7.42 18.46
N LEU A 588 20.46 6.40 17.77
CA LEU A 588 21.07 5.66 16.63
C LEU A 588 22.13 4.65 17.18
N TRP A 589 21.83 3.33 17.27
CA TRP A 589 22.83 2.23 17.16
C TRP A 589 23.25 2.05 15.63
N VAL A 590 23.74 0.88 15.12
CA VAL A 590 23.89 0.46 13.67
C VAL A 590 24.25 -1.04 13.59
N SER A 591 23.87 -1.83 12.57
CA SER A 591 24.16 -3.29 12.44
C SER A 591 24.66 -3.77 11.06
N ASP A 592 25.68 -4.62 11.03
CA ASP A 592 26.13 -5.36 9.83
C ASP A 592 25.63 -6.83 9.75
N GLY A 593 24.76 -7.25 10.68
CA GLY A 593 24.38 -8.66 10.85
C GLY A 593 25.35 -9.51 11.69
N THR A 594 26.20 -8.88 12.52
CA THR A 594 27.15 -9.55 13.44
C THR A 594 27.22 -8.90 14.83
N GLU A 595 28.18 -9.29 15.70
CA GLU A 595 28.31 -8.81 17.08
C GLU A 595 28.94 -7.43 17.20
N ALA A 596 30.24 -7.34 16.91
CA ALA A 596 31.00 -6.10 17.04
C ALA A 596 30.57 -5.04 16.02
N GLY A 597 29.88 -5.47 14.94
CA GLY A 597 29.28 -4.60 13.94
C GLY A 597 27.86 -4.13 14.25
N THR A 598 27.36 -4.42 15.46
CA THR A 598 26.02 -4.05 15.91
C THR A 598 26.15 -3.23 17.23
N TYR A 599 26.02 -1.89 17.24
CA TYR A 599 26.47 -1.01 18.37
C TYR A 599 25.96 0.47 18.38
N LYS A 600 26.05 1.23 19.51
CA LYS A 600 25.67 2.68 19.63
C LYS A 600 26.49 3.56 18.67
N ILE A 601 25.89 4.23 17.67
CA ILE A 601 26.61 5.22 16.86
C ILE A 601 27.01 6.38 17.76
N VAL A 602 26.05 7.02 18.43
CA VAL A 602 26.32 8.12 19.37
C VAL A 602 25.23 8.17 20.42
N ASP A 603 25.44 8.95 21.48
CA ASP A 603 24.41 9.30 22.44
C ASP A 603 24.08 10.80 22.26
N LEU A 604 22.89 11.12 21.77
CA LEU A 604 22.47 12.48 21.40
C LEU A 604 21.87 13.20 22.61
N GLU A 605 21.38 12.46 23.61
CA GLU A 605 20.92 12.94 24.91
C GLU A 605 21.45 12.07 26.06
N THR A 606 22.67 12.36 26.52
CA THR A 606 23.37 11.58 27.56
C THR A 606 22.79 11.76 28.97
N VAL A 607 21.50 11.45 29.17
CA VAL A 607 20.71 11.87 30.33
C VAL A 607 19.79 10.77 30.88
N ASN A 608 19.16 9.96 30.01
CA ASN A 608 17.85 9.34 30.28
C ASN A 608 16.82 10.43 30.65
N PRO A 609 16.39 11.28 29.68
CA PRO A 609 15.90 10.97 28.32
C PRO A 609 16.85 10.41 27.24
N GLY A 610 16.25 9.98 26.11
CA GLY A 610 16.88 9.68 24.80
C GLY A 610 16.42 10.63 23.68
N SER A 611 16.39 10.21 22.40
CA SER A 611 16.29 11.07 21.19
C SER A 611 15.09 10.88 20.21
N GLU A 612 14.26 11.88 19.87
CA GLU A 612 12.86 11.69 19.37
C GLU A 612 12.62 12.01 17.85
N PRO A 613 12.51 11.00 16.96
CA PRO A 613 12.73 11.16 15.51
C PRO A 613 11.81 10.37 14.51
N ARG A 614 12.15 10.47 13.20
CA ARG A 614 11.33 10.15 12.02
C ARG A 614 12.20 9.81 10.76
N ASP A 615 11.88 8.74 10.03
CA ASP A 615 12.42 8.05 8.80
C ASP A 615 13.86 8.33 8.25
N LEU A 616 14.27 7.74 7.11
CA LEU A 616 15.60 7.94 6.52
C LEU A 616 15.79 7.68 5.00
N THR A 617 16.97 8.07 4.49
CA THR A 617 17.35 8.07 3.07
C THR A 617 18.78 7.63 2.71
N SER A 618 18.93 7.10 1.48
CA SER A 618 20.13 6.59 0.82
C SER A 618 20.92 7.67 0.08
N ILE A 619 21.14 8.83 0.71
CA ILE A 619 21.90 9.92 0.07
C ILE A 619 23.41 9.63 0.18
N GLY A 620 23.85 8.69 -0.66
CA GLY A 620 25.21 8.18 -0.66
C GLY A 620 25.60 7.60 0.70
N SER A 621 26.72 8.07 1.25
CA SER A 621 27.26 7.64 2.55
C SER A 621 26.69 8.43 3.75
N LYS A 622 25.49 9.00 3.62
CA LYS A 622 24.88 9.87 4.65
C LYS A 622 23.48 9.40 5.02
N ILE A 623 23.12 9.72 6.25
CA ILE A 623 21.94 9.24 6.96
C ILE A 623 21.32 10.44 7.68
N PHE A 624 20.05 10.75 7.44
CA PHE A 624 19.38 11.97 7.93
C PHE A 624 18.20 11.57 8.84
N PHE A 625 18.25 11.97 10.14
CA PHE A 625 18.13 10.95 11.22
C PHE A 625 17.47 11.36 12.59
N SER A 626 16.75 12.49 12.57
CA SER A 626 15.67 13.13 13.38
C SER A 626 15.63 13.41 14.93
N ALA A 627 16.64 13.14 15.78
CA ALA A 627 16.52 12.78 17.24
C ALA A 627 16.85 13.66 18.55
N GLN A 628 18.08 14.00 19.07
CA GLN A 628 18.28 14.87 20.33
C GLN A 628 19.23 16.13 20.42
N THR A 629 20.15 16.29 21.38
CA THR A 629 20.84 17.55 21.75
C THR A 629 19.96 18.80 21.97
N ASN A 630 19.33 18.92 23.15
CA ASN A 630 18.84 20.20 23.71
C ASN A 630 20.00 21.21 23.67
N PRO A 631 19.85 22.45 23.12
CA PRO A 631 18.65 23.28 23.25
C PRO A 631 18.03 23.81 21.95
N TYR A 632 18.46 23.34 20.77
CA TYR A 632 18.12 24.02 19.49
C TYR A 632 16.70 23.66 19.09
N GLY A 633 15.75 24.20 19.87
CA GLY A 633 14.75 23.47 20.65
C GLY A 633 13.65 22.89 19.80
N ARG A 634 14.11 22.11 18.84
CA ARG A 634 13.65 21.71 17.53
C ARG A 634 13.96 22.70 16.34
N GLU A 635 15.07 22.43 15.57
CA GLU A 635 15.79 23.14 14.46
C GLU A 635 16.41 22.27 13.22
N LEU A 636 17.69 21.73 13.04
CA LEU A 636 18.11 20.62 12.03
C LEU A 636 19.56 19.88 12.00
N TRP A 637 19.73 18.51 11.86
CA TRP A 637 20.96 17.58 11.88
C TRP A 637 21.20 16.48 10.71
N VAL A 638 22.26 15.62 10.74
CA VAL A 638 22.71 14.49 9.82
C VAL A 638 23.72 13.47 10.47
N SER A 639 23.98 12.27 9.89
CA SER A 639 25.00 11.24 10.27
C SER A 639 25.74 10.59 9.06
N ASP A 640 26.89 9.94 9.33
CA ASP A 640 27.72 9.14 8.39
C ASP A 640 27.98 7.68 8.86
N GLY A 641 27.22 7.20 9.85
CA GLY A 641 27.45 5.90 10.49
C GLY A 641 28.45 5.94 11.66
N THR A 642 29.02 7.10 11.99
CA THR A 642 29.97 7.27 13.10
C THR A 642 29.55 8.37 14.08
N ALA A 643 29.99 8.25 15.34
CA ALA A 643 29.73 9.27 16.36
C ALA A 643 30.22 10.67 15.96
N ALA A 644 31.31 10.74 15.19
CA ALA A 644 31.97 12.00 14.85
C ALA A 644 31.35 12.70 13.63
N GLY A 645 30.76 11.95 12.69
CA GLY A 645 30.02 12.51 11.55
C GLY A 645 28.55 12.79 11.84
N THR A 646 28.07 12.43 13.04
CA THR A 646 26.72 12.69 13.51
C THR A 646 26.62 14.10 14.12
N ARG A 647 25.95 15.05 13.44
CA ARG A 647 25.98 16.50 13.77
C ARG A 647 24.80 17.33 13.23
N LEU A 648 24.64 18.55 13.75
CA LEU A 648 23.75 19.61 13.21
C LEU A 648 24.12 19.89 11.75
N VAL A 649 23.09 20.00 10.91
CA VAL A 649 23.17 20.50 9.53
C VAL A 649 22.93 22.00 9.58
N LYS A 650 21.86 22.45 10.25
CA LYS A 650 21.50 23.86 10.41
C LYS A 650 20.45 24.06 11.49
N ASP A 651 20.72 24.93 12.45
CA ASP A 651 19.63 25.49 13.26
C ASP A 651 18.91 26.56 12.41
N VAL A 652 17.63 26.38 12.09
CA VAL A 652 16.93 27.15 11.06
C VAL A 652 16.34 28.49 11.58
N TRP A 653 16.49 28.84 12.88
CA TRP A 653 16.37 30.24 13.35
C TRP A 653 17.25 30.68 14.55
N THR A 654 18.10 29.83 15.09
CA THR A 654 18.97 30.04 16.27
C THR A 654 18.25 30.13 17.62
N GLY A 655 17.45 29.11 17.99
CA GLY A 655 16.82 29.05 19.31
C GLY A 655 15.89 27.87 19.56
N SER A 656 14.59 28.09 19.35
CA SER A 656 13.49 27.15 19.62
C SER A 656 12.24 27.68 18.91
N GLY A 657 12.30 27.83 17.59
CA GLY A 657 11.40 28.69 16.81
C GLY A 657 10.11 28.02 16.31
N SER A 658 9.93 28.08 15.00
CA SER A 658 8.99 27.32 14.17
C SER A 658 9.62 27.35 12.77
N THR A 659 10.37 26.31 12.39
CA THR A 659 11.47 26.42 11.41
C THR A 659 11.71 25.11 10.58
N ASN A 660 12.92 24.53 10.57
CA ASN A 660 13.26 23.09 10.47
C ASN A 660 12.98 22.40 9.11
N PRO A 661 13.27 21.08 8.94
CA PRO A 661 12.97 20.26 7.75
C PRO A 661 11.74 19.36 7.96
N GLU A 662 11.20 18.73 6.91
CA GLU A 662 10.18 17.69 7.03
C GLU A 662 9.99 16.81 5.75
N HIS A 663 9.45 15.60 5.90
CA HIS A 663 9.32 14.53 4.88
C HIS A 663 10.61 13.89 4.31
N LEU A 664 10.53 12.68 3.70
CA LEU A 664 11.74 11.90 3.31
C LEU A 664 11.80 11.04 2.01
N ILE A 665 12.95 11.03 1.31
CA ILE A 665 13.51 10.06 0.33
C ILE A 665 14.84 10.66 -0.19
N ALA A 666 15.23 10.64 -1.47
CA ALA A 666 16.42 11.35 -2.01
C ALA A 666 16.15 11.93 -3.40
N PHE A 667 16.83 13.01 -3.82
CA PHE A 667 16.79 13.49 -5.21
C PHE A 667 18.12 14.07 -5.67
N GLN A 668 18.60 13.72 -6.86
CA GLN A 668 19.85 14.22 -7.45
C GLN A 668 21.10 14.19 -6.51
N GLY A 669 21.13 13.32 -5.50
CA GLY A 669 22.21 13.24 -4.50
C GLY A 669 22.13 14.28 -3.37
N GLU A 670 21.02 15.01 -3.26
CA GLU A 670 20.73 16.01 -2.24
C GLU A 670 19.44 15.68 -1.45
N LEU A 671 19.29 16.40 -0.35
CA LEU A 671 18.27 16.32 0.69
C LEU A 671 17.17 17.37 0.39
N TYR A 672 15.88 17.08 0.42
CA TYR A 672 14.84 18.12 0.21
C TYR A 672 13.57 17.84 1.03
N PHE A 673 12.88 18.88 1.54
CA PHE A 673 12.01 18.74 2.72
C PHE A 673 11.23 20.03 3.09
N THR A 674 10.09 19.93 3.83
CA THR A 674 9.22 21.07 4.28
C THR A 674 9.86 21.95 5.34
N ALA A 675 9.46 23.22 5.50
CA ALA A 675 10.14 24.16 6.39
C ALA A 675 9.39 25.45 6.77
N GLN A 676 10.01 26.23 7.66
CA GLN A 676 9.70 27.63 7.92
C GLN A 676 10.98 28.40 8.31
N LYS A 677 10.93 29.73 8.34
CA LYS A 677 11.97 30.60 8.94
C LYS A 677 11.31 31.62 9.87
N LEU A 678 10.40 31.09 10.70
CA LEU A 678 9.65 31.76 11.77
C LEU A 678 8.70 32.89 11.31
N ASN A 679 7.42 32.77 11.70
CA ASN A 679 6.45 33.87 11.95
C ASN A 679 6.05 34.83 10.81
N SER A 680 6.62 34.82 9.61
CA SER A 680 6.23 35.74 8.50
C SER A 680 5.59 35.00 7.32
N ALA A 681 6.07 35.13 6.06
CA ALA A 681 5.28 34.91 4.85
C ALA A 681 5.58 33.65 3.97
N TYR A 682 6.44 32.73 4.45
CA TYR A 682 6.53 31.28 4.10
C TYR A 682 6.63 30.73 2.61
N ALA A 683 7.62 29.87 2.19
CA ALA A 683 7.71 29.17 0.84
C ALA A 683 8.25 27.67 0.60
N LEU A 684 9.55 27.24 0.56
CA LEU A 684 10.01 25.81 0.18
C LEU A 684 11.53 25.40 0.33
N TRP A 685 12.05 24.25 0.88
CA TRP A 685 13.55 23.96 1.05
C TRP A 685 14.27 22.69 0.43
N LYS A 686 15.63 22.69 0.45
CA LYS A 686 16.61 21.59 0.22
C LYS A 686 17.92 21.66 1.06
N SER A 687 18.83 20.68 0.97
CA SER A 687 20.17 20.60 1.61
C SER A 687 21.15 19.58 0.97
N ASP A 688 22.46 19.73 1.23
CA ASP A 688 23.51 18.73 0.94
C ASP A 688 24.06 18.07 2.23
N GLY A 689 23.42 18.35 3.38
CA GLY A 689 23.92 18.03 4.72
C GLY A 689 24.89 19.04 5.30
N THR A 690 25.05 20.22 4.70
CA THR A 690 25.78 21.37 5.26
C THR A 690 24.86 22.57 5.50
N GLU A 691 25.20 23.42 6.46
CA GLU A 691 24.44 24.63 6.79
C GLU A 691 24.26 25.58 5.58
N ALA A 692 25.26 25.59 4.70
CA ALA A 692 25.32 26.45 3.52
C ALA A 692 24.54 25.89 2.32
N GLY A 693 24.60 24.57 2.09
CA GLY A 693 23.79 23.91 1.07
C GLY A 693 22.31 23.75 1.45
N THR A 694 21.99 23.92 2.74
CA THR A 694 20.60 23.96 3.23
C THR A 694 19.94 25.29 2.85
N VAL A 695 19.15 25.29 1.78
CA VAL A 695 18.59 26.47 1.10
C VAL A 695 17.13 26.33 0.73
N GLU A 696 16.48 27.46 0.46
CA GLU A 696 15.10 27.53 -0.02
C GLU A 696 15.03 27.45 -1.57
N LEU A 697 14.09 26.69 -2.15
CA LEU A 697 13.83 26.56 -3.60
C LEU A 697 12.55 27.32 -4.05
N SER A 698 12.27 28.50 -3.48
CA SER A 698 10.95 29.16 -3.47
C SER A 698 10.53 30.01 -4.67
N ASP A 699 9.24 29.90 -5.05
CA ASP A 699 8.47 30.92 -5.78
C ASP A 699 7.66 31.78 -4.77
N PRO A 700 7.94 33.09 -4.62
CA PRO A 700 7.67 33.75 -3.34
C PRO A 700 6.52 34.77 -3.25
N ASN A 701 6.03 35.33 -4.35
CA ASN A 701 5.94 36.81 -4.50
C ASN A 701 4.90 37.65 -3.66
N PHE A 702 4.39 37.18 -2.51
CA PHE A 702 3.03 37.49 -2.02
C PHE A 702 2.80 37.40 -0.48
N GLU A 703 1.54 37.57 0.01
CA GLU A 703 1.08 37.32 1.41
C GLU A 703 -0.27 36.54 1.54
N GLY A 704 -0.37 35.44 2.33
CA GLY A 704 -1.62 34.71 2.74
C GLY A 704 -1.69 33.14 2.79
N ALA A 705 -1.77 32.54 3.99
CA ALA A 705 -2.12 31.12 4.35
C ALA A 705 -1.09 29.94 4.32
N LEU A 706 -1.35 28.83 3.57
CA LEU A 706 -1.37 27.42 4.09
C LEU A 706 -0.11 26.49 3.97
N ALA A 707 0.28 25.84 2.83
CA ALA A 707 1.63 25.23 2.48
C ALA A 707 1.63 24.19 1.30
N PRO A 708 2.41 24.27 0.18
CA PRO A 708 2.55 23.40 -1.06
C PRO A 708 2.82 21.85 -1.08
N ARG A 709 2.53 21.08 -2.18
CA ARG A 709 2.37 19.57 -2.12
C ARG A 709 3.02 18.59 -3.15
N GLU A 710 2.96 17.27 -2.87
CA GLU A 710 3.25 16.05 -3.71
C GLU A 710 3.51 14.66 -2.97
N LEU A 711 4.56 13.80 -3.10
CA LEU A 711 5.90 13.80 -3.75
C LEU A 711 6.25 12.47 -4.44
N THR A 712 7.20 12.56 -5.35
CA THR A 712 7.79 11.47 -6.11
C THR A 712 9.10 11.98 -6.70
N VAL A 713 10.01 11.08 -7.07
CA VAL A 713 11.12 11.41 -7.96
C VAL A 713 10.91 10.72 -9.29
N VAL A 714 10.97 11.49 -10.37
CA VAL A 714 10.73 11.05 -11.75
C VAL A 714 11.92 11.42 -12.60
N GLY A 715 12.89 10.50 -12.73
CA GLY A 715 14.18 10.81 -13.35
C GLY A 715 14.85 12.00 -12.66
N ASN A 716 14.87 13.14 -13.33
CA ASN A 716 15.45 14.40 -12.83
C ASN A 716 14.40 15.45 -12.40
N THR A 717 13.16 15.04 -12.08
CA THR A 717 12.03 15.94 -11.74
C THR A 717 11.39 15.64 -10.37
N LEU A 718 10.87 16.71 -9.72
CA LEU A 718 10.38 16.84 -8.33
C LEU A 718 9.20 17.87 -8.26
N PHE A 719 8.49 18.14 -7.14
CA PHE A 719 7.09 18.68 -7.16
C PHE A 719 6.66 19.80 -6.15
N PHE A 720 5.75 20.74 -6.47
CA PHE A 720 5.40 21.90 -5.59
C PHE A 720 4.16 22.75 -5.99
N SER A 721 3.23 23.00 -5.08
CA SER A 721 2.11 23.97 -5.29
C SER A 721 2.47 25.46 -5.19
N ALA A 722 1.70 26.36 -5.84
CA ALA A 722 2.00 27.78 -6.01
C ALA A 722 0.76 28.71 -6.16
N ARG A 723 1.00 30.02 -6.39
CA ARG A 723 0.00 31.09 -6.64
C ARG A 723 0.67 32.19 -7.49
N LYS A 724 -0.01 32.87 -8.43
CA LYS A 724 0.42 34.18 -9.01
C LYS A 724 -0.49 35.37 -8.65
N GLY A 725 -1.46 35.19 -7.76
CA GLY A 725 -2.00 36.29 -6.95
C GLY A 725 -2.95 37.26 -7.64
N SER A 726 -3.49 36.94 -8.83
CA SER A 726 -4.64 37.66 -9.41
C SER A 726 -5.94 36.88 -9.27
N ASP A 727 -5.89 35.56 -9.47
CA ASP A 727 -7.07 34.73 -9.76
C ASP A 727 -7.15 33.46 -8.90
N GLY A 728 -6.65 32.30 -9.37
CA GLY A 728 -6.92 30.99 -8.75
C GLY A 728 -5.85 30.42 -7.79
N TYR A 729 -5.98 29.11 -7.50
CA TYR A 729 -5.08 28.33 -6.65
C TYR A 729 -4.55 27.06 -7.34
N GLU A 730 -3.22 26.86 -7.28
CA GLU A 730 -2.45 26.39 -8.42
C GLU A 730 -1.28 25.42 -8.04
N LEU A 731 -0.81 24.49 -8.91
CA LEU A 731 0.40 23.64 -8.70
C LEU A 731 1.45 23.52 -9.84
N TRP A 732 2.72 23.43 -9.44
CA TRP A 732 3.97 23.36 -10.22
C TRP A 732 4.87 22.12 -9.88
N LYS A 733 5.91 21.82 -10.68
CA LYS A 733 7.00 20.84 -10.45
C LYS A 733 8.26 21.49 -9.83
N SER A 734 9.44 20.89 -9.95
CA SER A 734 10.81 21.35 -9.60
C SER A 734 11.91 20.52 -10.26
N ASP A 735 13.00 21.18 -10.67
CA ASP A 735 14.27 20.57 -11.12
C ASP A 735 15.36 20.57 -10.03
N GLY A 736 15.00 21.01 -8.82
CA GLY A 736 15.92 21.23 -7.71
C GLY A 736 16.51 22.65 -7.63
N THR A 737 15.99 23.58 -8.42
CA THR A 737 16.26 25.03 -8.36
C THR A 737 14.96 25.82 -8.15
N ALA A 738 15.03 26.98 -7.50
CA ALA A 738 13.86 27.85 -7.31
C ALA A 738 13.21 28.33 -8.62
N ALA A 739 13.98 28.39 -9.72
CA ALA A 739 13.50 28.84 -11.02
C ALA A 739 12.90 27.71 -11.89
N GLY A 740 13.24 26.45 -11.61
CA GLY A 740 12.63 25.27 -12.23
C GLY A 740 11.50 24.68 -11.41
N THR A 741 11.21 25.24 -10.24
CA THR A 741 9.98 24.97 -9.48
C THR A 741 8.75 25.62 -10.16
N VAL A 742 8.21 25.02 -11.25
CA VAL A 742 7.36 25.70 -12.28
C VAL A 742 6.21 24.89 -12.93
N LEU A 743 5.53 25.46 -13.94
CA LEU A 743 4.39 24.89 -14.69
C LEU A 743 4.52 23.40 -14.99
N VAL A 744 3.46 22.66 -14.63
CA VAL A 744 3.06 21.44 -15.36
C VAL A 744 1.75 21.65 -16.12
N LYS A 745 0.53 21.78 -15.54
CA LYS A 745 -0.68 21.95 -16.42
C LYS A 745 -1.86 22.81 -15.94
N ASN A 746 -2.33 23.68 -16.86
CA ASN A 746 -3.55 24.52 -16.81
C ASN A 746 -4.81 23.94 -17.52
N ILE A 747 -5.96 24.64 -17.36
CA ILE A 747 -7.28 24.08 -17.04
C ILE A 747 -8.40 25.15 -17.05
N ARG A 748 -9.65 24.75 -16.70
CA ARG A 748 -10.68 25.50 -15.92
C ARG A 748 -10.28 26.95 -15.58
N LEU A 749 -10.91 28.01 -16.14
CA LEU A 749 -10.52 29.42 -15.90
C LEU A 749 -11.63 30.51 -15.94
N GLY A 750 -11.92 31.12 -14.78
CA GLY A 750 -12.90 32.19 -14.56
C GLY A 750 -13.01 32.75 -13.12
N ILE A 751 -13.79 32.17 -12.18
CA ILE A 751 -14.25 32.83 -10.94
C ILE A 751 -14.15 32.11 -9.56
N GLU A 752 -13.93 30.78 -9.42
CA GLU A 752 -13.74 30.11 -8.09
C GLU A 752 -12.39 29.36 -7.86
N GLY A 753 -12.33 28.06 -7.48
CA GLY A 753 -11.09 27.38 -7.01
C GLY A 753 -11.15 25.84 -6.75
N SER A 754 -10.06 25.22 -6.25
CA SER A 754 -9.80 23.75 -6.29
C SER A 754 -8.91 23.19 -5.14
N SER A 755 -8.76 21.86 -4.94
CA SER A 755 -7.84 21.25 -3.93
C SER A 755 -7.36 19.75 -4.15
N PRO A 756 -6.55 19.43 -5.18
CA PRO A 756 -5.88 18.13 -5.52
C PRO A 756 -4.97 17.28 -4.54
N GLN A 757 -4.63 15.99 -4.80
CA GLN A 757 -3.99 14.99 -3.86
C GLN A 757 -3.07 13.81 -4.46
N LYS A 758 -2.06 13.21 -3.73
CA LYS A 758 -1.04 12.05 -3.87
C LYS A 758 0.04 12.06 -4.99
N LEU A 759 1.09 11.18 -4.96
CA LEU A 759 2.13 11.02 -6.03
C LEU A 759 2.99 9.66 -6.01
N THR A 760 3.36 8.96 -7.13
CA THR A 760 4.38 7.82 -7.30
C THR A 760 4.83 7.48 -8.78
N ASN A 761 6.03 6.89 -9.07
CA ASN A 761 6.67 6.73 -10.44
C ASN A 761 6.60 5.35 -11.17
N VAL A 762 6.60 5.28 -12.52
CA VAL A 762 6.87 4.11 -13.43
C VAL A 762 7.61 4.57 -14.67
N GLY A 763 8.83 4.05 -14.93
CA GLY A 763 9.58 4.29 -16.18
C GLY A 763 9.92 5.75 -16.51
N GLY A 764 9.45 6.73 -15.71
CA GLY A 764 9.43 8.16 -16.03
C GLY A 764 8.05 8.84 -16.09
N ILE A 765 6.91 8.19 -15.78
CA ILE A 765 5.50 8.69 -15.89
C ILE A 765 4.61 8.23 -14.69
N LEU A 766 3.55 8.98 -14.28
CA LEU A 766 2.67 8.71 -13.09
C LEU A 766 1.23 8.18 -13.41
N TYR A 767 0.09 8.91 -13.23
CA TYR A 767 -1.24 8.97 -13.97
C TYR A 767 -2.44 9.62 -13.17
N PHE A 768 -3.18 10.64 -13.70
CA PHE A 768 -4.26 11.42 -12.98
C PHE A 768 -5.38 12.20 -13.71
N THR A 769 -6.41 12.66 -12.97
CA THR A 769 -7.82 12.66 -13.37
C THR A 769 -8.65 13.98 -13.28
N ALA A 770 -8.92 14.73 -14.38
CA ALA A 770 -10.15 15.55 -14.64
C ALA A 770 -10.10 16.71 -15.69
N ASP A 771 -10.04 17.99 -15.25
CA ASP A 771 -10.70 19.22 -15.81
C ASP A 771 -10.57 19.63 -17.30
N ASP A 772 -11.66 19.62 -18.09
CA ASP A 772 -11.81 20.49 -19.29
C ASP A 772 -13.27 20.98 -19.53
N ASP A 773 -13.98 20.53 -20.58
CA ASP A 773 -15.31 20.99 -21.02
C ASP A 773 -16.33 19.84 -21.19
N VAL A 774 -15.91 18.65 -21.66
CA VAL A 774 -16.78 17.46 -21.90
C VAL A 774 -16.05 16.18 -21.48
N HIS A 775 -16.76 15.16 -20.97
CA HIS A 775 -16.24 13.86 -20.48
C HIS A 775 -15.25 13.92 -19.30
N GLY A 776 -15.82 14.04 -18.10
CA GLY A 776 -15.26 13.89 -16.74
C GLY A 776 -15.41 12.48 -16.18
N ARG A 777 -14.70 12.08 -15.13
CA ARG A 777 -13.95 12.82 -14.12
C ARG A 777 -12.44 12.44 -14.21
N GLU A 778 -11.87 12.63 -15.40
CA GLU A 778 -11.05 11.63 -16.11
C GLU A 778 -9.52 11.78 -16.27
N LEU A 779 -8.82 10.66 -16.46
CA LEU A 779 -7.35 10.46 -16.49
C LEU A 779 -6.54 11.03 -17.68
N TRP A 780 -5.37 11.61 -17.41
CA TRP A 780 -4.39 12.30 -18.28
C TRP A 780 -2.93 11.84 -18.00
N ARG A 781 -2.01 11.93 -18.99
CA ARG A 781 -0.55 11.65 -18.86
C ARG A 781 0.24 12.77 -18.12
N SER A 782 1.58 12.70 -18.00
CA SER A 782 2.60 13.78 -17.88
C SER A 782 4.02 13.19 -17.91
N ASP A 783 4.89 13.84 -18.66
CA ASP A 783 6.35 13.75 -18.63
C ASP A 783 6.96 15.01 -17.96
N GLY A 784 6.13 15.73 -17.22
CA GLY A 784 6.41 17.05 -16.68
C GLY A 784 6.25 18.19 -17.67
N THR A 785 5.70 17.96 -18.86
CA THR A 785 5.25 19.04 -19.76
C THR A 785 3.73 19.14 -19.80
N GLU A 786 3.20 20.34 -20.00
CA GLU A 786 1.77 20.57 -20.15
C GLU A 786 1.15 19.72 -21.28
N ALA A 787 1.83 19.62 -22.42
CA ALA A 787 1.38 18.82 -23.55
C ALA A 787 1.49 17.32 -23.27
N GLY A 788 2.60 16.87 -22.69
CA GLY A 788 2.75 15.48 -22.23
C GLY A 788 1.73 15.08 -21.18
N THR A 789 0.94 16.05 -20.68
CA THR A 789 -0.18 15.88 -19.78
C THR A 789 -1.55 15.79 -20.52
N TYR A 790 -1.67 14.99 -21.62
CA TYR A 790 -2.90 14.93 -22.46
C TYR A 790 -3.24 13.60 -23.25
N LEU A 791 -4.47 13.53 -23.81
CA LEU A 791 -4.92 12.86 -25.08
C LEU A 791 -5.02 11.32 -25.27
N LEU A 792 -5.96 10.59 -24.63
CA LEU A 792 -6.20 9.13 -24.85
C LEU A 792 -7.67 8.61 -25.07
N ARG A 793 -8.41 8.06 -24.08
CA ARG A 793 -9.61 7.15 -24.24
C ARG A 793 -10.72 7.35 -23.16
N ASP A 794 -12.03 7.22 -23.47
CA ASP A 794 -13.26 7.63 -22.69
C ASP A 794 -13.91 6.45 -21.95
N VAL A 795 -15.04 6.68 -21.29
CA VAL A 795 -16.17 5.74 -21.43
C VAL A 795 -17.30 6.22 -22.36
N LEU A 796 -18.02 7.33 -22.08
CA LEU A 796 -19.21 7.73 -22.86
C LEU A 796 -19.48 9.25 -23.05
N ILE A 797 -19.63 10.02 -21.95
CA ILE A 797 -20.05 11.45 -21.91
C ILE A 797 -19.50 12.20 -20.66
N GLY A 798 -19.37 11.51 -19.52
CA GLY A 798 -18.50 11.73 -18.35
C GLY A 798 -18.72 12.86 -17.31
N ALA A 799 -18.95 12.46 -16.04
CA ALA A 799 -18.31 13.00 -14.82
C ALA A 799 -18.19 11.94 -13.70
N GLU A 800 -18.19 10.64 -14.01
CA GLU A 800 -18.50 9.56 -13.04
C GLU A 800 -17.44 8.44 -12.98
N ALA A 801 -17.75 7.29 -12.34
CA ALA A 801 -16.97 6.98 -11.14
C ALA A 801 -16.85 5.48 -10.73
N SER A 802 -15.62 4.98 -10.56
CA SER A 802 -15.25 3.56 -10.48
C SER A 802 -14.51 3.00 -9.24
N GLY A 803 -13.23 3.30 -8.87
CA GLY A 803 -12.73 3.03 -7.49
C GLY A 803 -11.25 2.73 -7.14
N ILE A 804 -10.34 3.69 -6.84
CA ILE A 804 -8.88 3.52 -7.05
C ILE A 804 -7.89 3.26 -5.78
N ASP A 805 -6.80 4.00 -5.43
CA ASP A 805 -5.75 3.95 -4.30
C ASP A 805 -4.24 3.45 -4.30
N GLN A 806 -3.84 2.18 -4.52
CA GLN A 806 -2.55 1.54 -4.11
C GLN A 806 -1.30 1.64 -5.06
N LEU A 807 -0.92 2.86 -5.47
CA LEU A 807 0.09 3.17 -6.51
C LEU A 807 1.30 2.21 -6.58
N THR A 808 1.36 1.30 -7.58
CA THR A 808 2.48 0.32 -7.68
C THR A 808 3.02 0.11 -9.10
N ALA A 809 4.34 -0.02 -9.18
CA ALA A 809 5.20 -0.07 -10.37
C ALA A 809 5.96 -1.40 -10.42
N ALA A 810 6.10 -2.04 -11.57
CA ALA A 810 6.85 -3.31 -11.75
C ALA A 810 6.99 -3.64 -13.24
N GLY A 811 7.95 -4.43 -13.70
CA GLY A 811 8.04 -4.82 -15.13
C GLY A 811 8.27 -3.72 -16.16
N GLY A 812 8.40 -2.45 -15.75
CA GLY A 812 8.31 -1.27 -16.63
C GLY A 812 6.90 -0.64 -16.70
N LEU A 813 5.98 -1.14 -15.88
CA LEU A 813 4.52 -1.08 -16.00
C LEU A 813 3.87 -0.77 -14.61
N LEU A 814 2.54 -0.73 -14.50
CA LEU A 814 1.80 -0.01 -13.45
C LEU A 814 0.42 -0.62 -13.08
N TYR A 815 -0.05 -0.49 -11.83
CA TYR A 815 -1.26 -1.18 -11.31
C TYR A 815 -2.31 -0.30 -10.59
N PHE A 816 -3.62 -0.61 -10.65
CA PHE A 816 -4.72 0.10 -9.92
C PHE A 816 -5.98 -0.69 -9.53
N ARG A 817 -6.94 -0.14 -8.74
CA ARG A 817 -8.35 -0.62 -8.45
C ARG A 817 -9.48 0.15 -9.18
N ALA A 818 -10.64 -0.43 -9.49
CA ALA A 818 -11.82 0.25 -10.04
C ALA A 818 -13.10 -0.62 -10.19
N ASP A 819 -14.33 -0.09 -10.01
CA ASP A 819 -15.57 -0.82 -10.35
C ASP A 819 -15.74 -0.92 -11.89
N ASP A 820 -15.22 -2.00 -12.47
CA ASP A 820 -14.95 -2.14 -13.91
C ASP A 820 -16.16 -2.42 -14.80
N SER A 821 -17.24 -2.91 -14.20
CA SER A 821 -18.53 -2.75 -14.83
C SER A 821 -18.83 -3.63 -16.05
N THR A 822 -18.65 -4.96 -15.99
CA THR A 822 -19.87 -5.83 -16.06
C THR A 822 -20.03 -6.61 -14.74
N HIS A 823 -19.34 -6.15 -13.72
CA HIS A 823 -18.51 -7.05 -12.93
C HIS A 823 -18.47 -6.58 -11.47
N GLY A 824 -17.56 -5.66 -11.13
CA GLY A 824 -17.46 -5.04 -9.82
C GLY A 824 -16.17 -4.23 -9.67
N GLN A 825 -15.93 -3.66 -8.49
CA GLN A 825 -14.74 -4.00 -7.71
C GLN A 825 -13.64 -4.79 -8.45
N GLU A 826 -12.87 -4.29 -9.42
CA GLU A 826 -11.77 -5.03 -10.08
C GLU A 826 -10.50 -4.10 -10.16
N LEU A 827 -9.41 -4.35 -10.93
CA LEU A 827 -8.13 -3.57 -10.88
C LEU A 827 -7.15 -3.67 -12.08
N TRP A 828 -6.61 -2.63 -12.78
CA TRP A 828 -5.71 -2.75 -13.99
C TRP A 828 -4.24 -3.02 -13.67
N ARG A 829 -3.55 -3.71 -14.60
CA ARG A 829 -2.13 -3.64 -14.94
C ARG A 829 -2.01 -2.83 -16.29
N SER A 830 -1.07 -1.90 -16.51
CA SER A 830 -0.72 -1.24 -17.81
C SER A 830 0.73 -0.79 -17.96
N ASN A 831 1.21 -0.57 -19.20
CA ASN A 831 2.21 0.44 -19.53
C ASN A 831 1.73 1.88 -19.28
N GLY A 832 1.33 2.60 -20.34
CA GLY A 832 1.21 4.06 -20.35
C GLY A 832 0.50 4.63 -21.58
N THR A 833 -0.22 3.80 -22.34
CA THR A 833 -1.01 4.19 -23.53
C THR A 833 -2.50 3.94 -23.30
N SER A 834 -3.39 4.41 -24.19
CA SER A 834 -4.81 4.03 -24.13
C SER A 834 -5.07 2.55 -24.43
N ASP A 835 -4.17 1.95 -25.22
CA ASP A 835 -4.38 0.65 -25.85
C ASP A 835 -3.75 -0.48 -25.04
N GLY A 836 -2.64 -0.24 -24.34
CA GLY A 836 -2.02 -1.21 -23.45
C GLY A 836 -2.83 -1.39 -22.18
N THR A 837 -3.86 -2.27 -22.23
CA THR A 837 -4.78 -2.67 -21.13
C THR A 837 -6.14 -3.23 -21.59
N PHE A 838 -6.67 -4.23 -20.88
CA PHE A 838 -7.83 -4.00 -19.97
C PHE A 838 -7.88 -4.89 -18.72
N MET A 839 -8.84 -5.81 -18.55
CA MET A 839 -9.08 -6.94 -17.58
C MET A 839 -8.00 -8.09 -17.55
N ALA A 840 -7.84 -9.00 -16.54
CA ALA A 840 -6.61 -9.79 -16.09
C ALA A 840 -6.40 -11.38 -16.21
N PHE A 841 -6.54 -12.24 -15.15
CA PHE A 841 -7.37 -13.48 -15.15
C PHE A 841 -8.01 -13.68 -13.72
N ASP A 842 -8.69 -14.79 -13.39
CA ASP A 842 -10.14 -14.60 -13.51
C ASP A 842 -11.21 -15.44 -12.80
N GLN A 843 -12.20 -14.82 -12.12
CA GLN A 843 -13.28 -15.51 -11.42
C GLN A 843 -14.60 -14.75 -10.90
N THR A 844 -15.01 -13.48 -11.19
CA THR A 844 -16.29 -12.80 -10.68
C THR A 844 -17.54 -12.80 -11.60
N PRO A 845 -18.81 -12.52 -11.16
CA PRO A 845 -19.59 -11.26 -11.39
C PRO A 845 -20.76 -10.96 -10.41
N GLY A 846 -20.86 -9.74 -9.86
CA GLY A 846 -22.09 -9.33 -9.15
C GLY A 846 -22.00 -8.10 -8.25
N SER A 847 -22.00 -8.28 -6.92
CA SER A 847 -22.08 -7.17 -5.96
C SER A 847 -21.53 -7.33 -4.52
N ASN A 848 -21.32 -8.55 -3.99
CA ASN A 848 -21.37 -8.81 -2.53
C ASN A 848 -20.17 -8.40 -1.64
N ASP A 849 -19.52 -7.28 -1.94
CA ASP A 849 -18.79 -6.44 -0.96
C ASP A 849 -17.53 -7.03 -0.28
N ALA A 850 -16.80 -7.92 -0.98
CA ALA A 850 -15.57 -8.55 -0.48
C ALA A 850 -14.33 -7.62 -0.54
N ASN A 851 -13.72 -7.33 0.62
CA ASN A 851 -12.68 -6.29 0.77
C ASN A 851 -11.28 -6.85 1.09
N ILE A 852 -10.25 -6.31 0.42
CA ILE A 852 -8.81 -6.62 0.52
C ILE A 852 -8.01 -5.31 0.16
N ASP A 853 -6.67 -5.24 0.15
CA ASP A 853 -5.94 -3.98 -0.23
C ASP A 853 -4.54 -4.12 -0.94
N TRP A 854 -3.60 -3.19 -0.72
CA TRP A 854 -2.21 -2.98 -1.24
C TRP A 854 -1.53 -3.95 -2.25
N ILE A 855 -0.83 -3.38 -3.25
CA ILE A 855 0.06 -4.00 -4.27
C ILE A 855 1.57 -3.72 -3.98
N ARG A 856 2.52 -4.63 -4.30
CA ARG A 856 4.01 -4.47 -4.31
C ARG A 856 4.73 -4.82 -5.63
N ASP A 857 6.07 -4.76 -5.63
CA ASP A 857 6.99 -5.31 -6.64
C ASP A 857 8.04 -6.25 -6.02
N GLY A 858 8.82 -6.98 -6.84
CA GLY A 858 9.64 -8.12 -6.42
C GLY A 858 10.76 -8.58 -7.38
N GLY A 859 11.23 -7.74 -8.32
CA GLY A 859 12.26 -8.08 -9.33
C GLY A 859 11.89 -9.08 -10.45
N ASN A 860 11.33 -10.26 -10.16
CA ASN A 860 11.18 -11.36 -11.14
C ASN A 860 9.94 -12.30 -10.99
N ARG A 861 8.82 -11.90 -10.33
CA ARG A 861 7.65 -12.77 -9.96
C ARG A 861 6.19 -12.23 -10.16
N LEU A 862 5.34 -11.92 -9.15
CA LEU A 862 4.01 -11.20 -9.16
C LEU A 862 2.89 -11.92 -8.37
N TYR A 863 2.16 -11.32 -7.40
CA TYR A 863 1.51 -12.11 -6.32
C TYR A 863 0.25 -11.51 -5.62
N TYR A 864 -0.91 -12.19 -5.47
CA TYR A 864 -2.04 -11.72 -4.62
C TYR A 864 -2.96 -12.79 -3.96
N SER A 865 -3.94 -12.37 -3.13
CA SER A 865 -4.67 -13.23 -2.18
C SER A 865 -6.20 -12.92 -1.92
N MET A 866 -7.13 -13.91 -1.95
CA MET A 866 -8.62 -13.83 -1.83
C MET A 866 -9.30 -14.78 -0.77
N HIS A 867 -10.17 -15.81 -1.02
CA HIS A 867 -10.67 -16.89 -0.07
C HIS A 867 -11.80 -17.80 -0.65
N THR A 868 -12.07 -18.97 0.00
CA THR A 868 -13.29 -19.85 0.00
C THR A 868 -12.90 -21.38 0.07
N PRO A 869 -13.77 -22.42 0.00
CA PRO A 869 -13.47 -23.83 0.33
C PRO A 869 -12.32 -24.63 -0.34
N GLN A 870 -11.47 -24.08 -1.21
CA GLN A 870 -10.30 -24.77 -1.82
C GLN A 870 -9.12 -23.85 -2.15
N PHE A 871 -8.70 -23.78 -3.41
CA PHE A 871 -7.31 -23.59 -3.78
C PHE A 871 -6.89 -22.20 -4.25
N GLY A 872 -6.76 -21.27 -3.29
CA GLY A 872 -6.18 -19.96 -3.55
C GLY A 872 -6.62 -18.78 -2.67
N ARG A 873 -6.76 -18.87 -1.33
CA ARG A 873 -6.85 -17.59 -0.61
C ARG A 873 -5.51 -16.91 -0.71
N GLU A 874 -4.42 -17.64 -0.52
CA GLU A 874 -3.18 -17.03 -0.17
C GLU A 874 -2.42 -16.57 -1.40
N LEU A 875 -2.21 -17.38 -2.45
CA LEU A 875 -1.39 -17.02 -3.63
C LEU A 875 -1.56 -18.07 -4.79
N TRP A 876 -1.03 -17.82 -5.99
CA TRP A 876 -0.86 -18.78 -7.12
C TRP A 876 0.66 -19.03 -7.48
N SER A 877 1.15 -18.76 -8.73
CA SER A 877 2.53 -18.50 -9.31
C SER A 877 2.58 -18.71 -10.87
N LEU A 878 3.63 -18.32 -11.63
CA LEU A 878 3.89 -18.67 -13.07
C LEU A 878 5.37 -19.06 -13.35
N GLU A 879 5.88 -19.22 -14.57
CA GLU A 879 7.32 -19.07 -14.90
C GLU A 879 7.52 -18.48 -16.32
N LEU A 880 7.97 -17.22 -16.44
CA LEU A 880 7.98 -16.48 -17.72
C LEU A 880 9.17 -16.79 -18.65
N SER A 881 8.89 -16.59 -19.94
CA SER A 881 9.55 -15.52 -20.69
C SER A 881 8.54 -14.42 -21.01
N HIS A 882 8.79 -13.18 -20.60
CA HIS A 882 8.13 -12.00 -21.20
C HIS A 882 8.69 -11.92 -22.63
N PRO A 883 7.91 -12.09 -23.71
CA PRO A 883 8.48 -12.26 -25.05
C PRO A 883 8.97 -10.93 -25.63
N SER A 884 10.15 -10.92 -26.25
CA SER A 884 10.54 -9.79 -27.10
C SER A 884 9.62 -9.72 -28.32
N GLY A 885 9.10 -8.52 -28.66
CA GLY A 885 8.14 -8.34 -29.74
C GLY A 885 6.67 -8.43 -29.31
N ASP A 886 6.40 -8.66 -28.03
CA ASP A 886 5.10 -8.51 -27.38
C ASP A 886 4.87 -7.01 -27.09
N TYR A 887 4.07 -6.35 -27.93
CA TYR A 887 3.91 -4.90 -28.00
C TYR A 887 2.56 -4.38 -27.51
N ASP A 888 1.57 -5.26 -27.35
CA ASP A 888 0.42 -4.99 -26.47
C ASP A 888 0.57 -5.67 -25.09
N ALA A 889 1.70 -6.33 -24.86
CA ALA A 889 2.15 -6.92 -23.59
C ALA A 889 1.22 -8.03 -23.07
N ASP A 890 0.48 -8.72 -23.95
CA ASP A 890 -0.52 -9.75 -23.62
C ASP A 890 0.08 -11.14 -23.27
N PHE A 891 1.41 -11.27 -23.36
CA PHE A 891 2.23 -12.48 -23.25
C PHE A 891 2.25 -13.39 -24.50
N VAL A 892 1.75 -12.94 -25.66
CA VAL A 892 1.72 -13.71 -26.92
C VAL A 892 2.11 -12.86 -28.13
N VAL A 893 3.25 -13.16 -28.77
CA VAL A 893 3.66 -12.48 -30.01
C VAL A 893 2.84 -12.97 -31.22
N ASP A 894 1.78 -12.24 -31.56
CA ASP A 894 0.86 -12.52 -32.65
C ASP A 894 0.60 -11.31 -33.60
N GLY A 895 -0.53 -11.28 -34.30
CA GLY A 895 -0.90 -10.20 -35.21
C GLY A 895 -1.39 -8.92 -34.52
N ALA A 896 -1.68 -8.94 -33.22
CA ALA A 896 -2.08 -7.78 -32.44
C ALA A 896 -0.88 -6.85 -32.17
N ASP A 897 0.28 -7.41 -31.81
CA ASP A 897 1.55 -6.67 -31.70
C ASP A 897 1.97 -5.99 -32.99
N PHE A 898 1.80 -6.67 -34.14
CA PHE A 898 2.05 -6.08 -35.44
C PHE A 898 1.17 -4.84 -35.68
N LEU A 899 -0.05 -4.83 -35.15
CA LEU A 899 -0.93 -3.67 -35.20
C LEU A 899 -0.52 -2.59 -34.20
N ALA A 900 -0.04 -2.95 -33.00
CA ALA A 900 0.52 -2.01 -32.03
C ALA A 900 1.77 -1.30 -32.57
N TRP A 901 2.69 -2.05 -33.17
CA TRP A 901 3.83 -1.55 -33.93
C TRP A 901 3.40 -0.70 -35.12
N GLN A 902 2.46 -1.16 -35.95
CA GLN A 902 2.02 -0.41 -37.13
C GLN A 902 1.35 0.93 -36.77
N ARG A 903 0.62 1.01 -35.65
CA ARG A 903 0.04 2.26 -35.14
C ARG A 903 1.11 3.23 -34.64
N SER A 904 2.22 2.70 -34.14
CA SER A 904 3.30 3.44 -33.51
C SER A 904 4.48 3.74 -34.45
N PHE A 905 4.51 3.18 -35.66
CA PHE A 905 5.62 3.31 -36.60
C PHE A 905 5.98 4.78 -36.93
N GLY A 906 7.21 5.16 -36.64
CA GLY A 906 7.73 6.52 -36.75
C GLY A 906 7.53 7.39 -35.50
N ALA A 907 7.02 6.84 -34.40
CA ALA A 907 6.99 7.49 -33.09
C ALA A 907 8.36 7.38 -32.40
N VAL A 908 8.58 8.29 -31.44
CA VAL A 908 9.69 8.21 -30.48
C VAL A 908 9.12 7.59 -29.20
N ALA A 909 9.77 6.55 -28.69
CA ALA A 909 9.49 6.01 -27.37
C ALA A 909 10.27 6.84 -26.33
N GLU A 910 9.56 7.69 -25.56
CA GLU A 910 10.11 8.38 -24.39
C GLU A 910 9.32 7.91 -23.14
N PRO A 911 9.83 6.92 -22.37
CA PRO A 911 11.17 6.31 -22.42
C PRO A 911 11.39 5.28 -23.55
N ALA A 912 12.66 5.05 -23.92
CA ALA A 912 13.08 4.01 -24.87
C ALA A 912 12.84 2.60 -24.30
N GLY A 913 12.51 1.64 -25.16
CA GLY A 913 12.07 0.29 -24.80
C GLY A 913 10.61 0.19 -24.35
N SER A 914 9.76 1.19 -24.67
CA SER A 914 8.34 1.20 -24.29
C SER A 914 7.39 1.15 -25.49
N GLY A 915 6.23 0.53 -25.30
CA GLY A 915 5.28 0.28 -26.38
C GLY A 915 5.88 -0.65 -27.43
N ALA A 916 5.95 -0.17 -28.68
CA ALA A 916 6.45 -0.96 -29.80
C ALA A 916 7.94 -0.77 -30.13
N ASP A 917 8.71 -0.08 -29.27
CA ASP A 917 10.17 -0.03 -29.32
C ASP A 917 10.72 -1.30 -28.65
N GLY A 918 10.89 -2.36 -29.44
CA GLY A 918 11.35 -3.66 -28.99
C GLY A 918 12.86 -3.85 -29.08
N ASN A 919 13.58 -3.01 -29.83
CA ASN A 919 15.05 -3.01 -29.83
C ASN A 919 15.64 -2.16 -28.68
N GLY A 920 14.85 -1.26 -28.09
CA GLY A 920 15.21 -0.39 -26.98
C GLY A 920 16.01 0.85 -27.36
N ASP A 921 15.96 1.29 -28.62
CA ASP A 921 16.78 2.41 -29.13
C ASP A 921 16.13 3.80 -29.03
N GLY A 922 14.82 3.86 -28.75
CA GLY A 922 14.02 5.07 -28.62
C GLY A 922 13.19 5.43 -29.85
N ALA A 923 13.25 4.70 -30.95
CA ALA A 923 12.47 4.93 -32.16
C ALA A 923 11.70 3.67 -32.58
N VAL A 924 10.38 3.79 -32.76
CA VAL A 924 9.57 2.70 -33.30
C VAL A 924 9.74 2.64 -34.83
N ASP A 925 10.62 1.78 -35.33
CA ASP A 925 10.95 1.72 -36.76
C ASP A 925 10.98 0.29 -37.36
N GLY A 926 11.83 0.05 -38.38
CA GLY A 926 11.95 -1.25 -39.01
C GLY A 926 12.72 -2.28 -38.19
N GLU A 927 13.59 -1.85 -37.26
CA GLU A 927 14.36 -2.78 -36.41
C GLU A 927 13.45 -3.46 -35.36
N ASP A 928 12.39 -2.80 -34.90
CA ASP A 928 11.36 -3.40 -34.05
C ASP A 928 10.52 -4.43 -34.81
N LEU A 929 10.21 -4.17 -36.07
CA LEU A 929 9.51 -5.15 -36.90
C LEU A 929 10.34 -6.43 -37.06
N ASP A 930 11.67 -6.35 -37.02
CA ASP A 930 12.54 -7.52 -37.02
C ASP A 930 12.49 -8.24 -35.66
N VAL A 931 12.43 -7.52 -34.53
CA VAL A 931 12.21 -8.12 -33.18
C VAL A 931 10.87 -8.88 -33.11
N TRP A 932 9.79 -8.29 -33.60
CA TRP A 932 8.49 -8.97 -33.72
C TRP A 932 8.56 -10.18 -34.67
N GLN A 933 9.20 -10.05 -35.85
CA GLN A 933 9.30 -11.15 -36.82
C GLN A 933 10.08 -12.36 -36.28
N ASP A 934 11.13 -12.14 -35.48
CA ASP A 934 11.93 -13.22 -34.89
C ASP A 934 11.14 -14.01 -33.82
N ALA A 935 10.22 -13.34 -33.11
CA ALA A 935 9.41 -13.93 -32.05
C ALA A 935 8.00 -14.38 -32.48
N PHE A 936 7.47 -13.89 -33.61
CA PHE A 936 6.12 -14.19 -34.09
C PHE A 936 5.88 -15.69 -34.27
N GLY A 937 4.91 -16.22 -33.53
CA GLY A 937 4.54 -17.64 -33.55
C GLY A 937 5.56 -18.59 -32.90
N GLN A 938 6.54 -18.08 -32.14
CA GLN A 938 7.33 -18.90 -31.22
C GLN A 938 6.45 -19.34 -30.04
N PRO A 939 6.54 -20.60 -29.57
CA PRO A 939 5.92 -20.98 -28.30
C PRO A 939 6.64 -20.27 -27.13
N PRO A 940 5.97 -20.01 -26.00
CA PRO A 940 6.61 -19.46 -24.80
C PRO A 940 7.85 -20.26 -24.40
N ALA A 941 8.90 -19.57 -23.95
CA ALA A 941 10.17 -20.22 -23.68
C ALA A 941 10.04 -21.21 -22.51
N THR A 942 9.98 -22.49 -22.83
CA THR A 942 10.03 -23.54 -21.81
C THR A 942 11.40 -23.53 -21.14
N THR A 943 11.47 -23.05 -19.90
CA THR A 943 12.66 -23.24 -19.06
C THR A 943 12.94 -24.75 -18.95
N ALA A 944 14.16 -25.15 -19.30
CA ALA A 944 14.48 -26.55 -19.48
C ALA A 944 14.46 -27.29 -18.13
N SER A 945 13.45 -28.15 -17.92
CA SER A 945 13.36 -28.98 -16.72
C SER A 945 14.58 -29.88 -16.58
N LEU A 946 15.42 -29.64 -15.56
CA LEU A 946 16.44 -30.59 -15.15
C LEU A 946 15.76 -31.78 -14.46
N SER A 947 15.44 -32.81 -15.24
CA SER A 947 14.73 -33.99 -14.76
C SER A 947 15.51 -34.73 -13.67
N ALA A 948 14.81 -35.15 -12.62
CA ALA A 948 15.36 -35.78 -11.42
C ALA A 948 16.28 -36.99 -11.69
N ALA A 949 17.43 -37.00 -11.03
CA ALA A 949 18.27 -38.19 -10.86
C ALA A 949 17.88 -38.94 -9.58
N ALA A 950 16.92 -39.87 -9.69
CA ALA A 950 16.56 -40.76 -8.58
C ALA A 950 17.76 -41.66 -8.20
N THR A 951 18.33 -41.44 -7.02
CA THR A 951 19.49 -42.22 -6.53
C THR A 951 19.02 -43.47 -5.78
N THR A 952 19.32 -44.66 -6.31
CA THR A 952 19.14 -45.93 -5.59
C THR A 952 20.30 -46.19 -4.62
N LEU A 953 19.96 -46.50 -3.37
CA LEU A 953 20.90 -46.86 -2.29
C LEU A 953 21.75 -48.11 -2.59
N SER A 954 23.09 -48.00 -2.51
CA SER A 954 23.95 -49.12 -2.08
C SER A 954 25.33 -48.68 -1.52
N SER A 955 25.46 -48.72 -0.19
CA SER A 955 26.62 -49.19 0.59
C SER A 955 28.09 -48.84 0.22
N VAL A 956 28.75 -48.18 1.20
CA VAL A 956 30.06 -48.58 1.80
C VAL A 956 31.40 -48.15 1.14
N ARG A 957 32.04 -47.18 1.85
CA ARG A 957 33.48 -47.00 2.17
C ARG A 957 34.51 -46.39 1.20
N ASP A 958 35.34 -45.58 1.88
CA ASP A 958 36.77 -45.25 1.70
C ASP A 958 37.23 -44.30 0.57
N ALA A 959 37.54 -43.08 1.03
CA ALA A 959 38.84 -42.41 0.94
C ALA A 959 39.34 -41.81 -0.40
N GLY A 960 39.93 -40.61 -0.29
CA GLY A 960 41.08 -40.23 -1.12
C GLY A 960 40.94 -38.96 -1.98
N SER A 961 41.07 -37.81 -1.33
CA SER A 961 41.85 -36.63 -1.77
C SER A 961 42.18 -36.37 -3.25
N GLN A 962 42.08 -35.06 -3.58
CA GLN A 962 43.01 -34.27 -4.41
C GLN A 962 42.79 -34.17 -5.93
N SER A 963 42.36 -32.94 -6.30
CA SER A 963 43.16 -31.94 -7.05
C SER A 963 43.10 -31.89 -8.59
N ASP A 964 42.84 -30.67 -9.04
CA ASP A 964 43.51 -29.94 -10.14
C ASP A 964 43.05 -30.16 -11.60
N GLU A 965 42.33 -29.12 -12.07
CA GLU A 965 42.71 -28.29 -13.23
C GLU A 965 42.54 -28.87 -14.67
N PRO A 966 42.36 -28.02 -15.71
CA PRO A 966 41.14 -28.11 -16.49
C PRO A 966 41.38 -28.06 -18.02
N LEU A 967 40.34 -27.59 -18.73
CA LEU A 967 40.38 -26.87 -20.02
C LEU A 967 40.25 -27.63 -21.35
N THR A 968 39.45 -26.96 -22.19
CA THR A 968 39.54 -26.82 -23.66
C THR A 968 38.94 -27.88 -24.59
N SER A 969 37.74 -27.51 -25.06
CA SER A 969 37.49 -27.06 -26.45
C SER A 969 37.08 -28.08 -27.52
N THR A 970 35.85 -27.86 -28.01
CA THR A 970 35.48 -27.78 -29.44
C THR A 970 35.94 -28.91 -30.38
N ALA A 971 34.98 -29.64 -30.97
CA ALA A 971 34.33 -29.18 -32.21
C ALA A 971 33.51 -30.30 -32.89
N GLU A 972 32.30 -29.92 -33.30
CA GLU A 972 31.57 -30.37 -34.50
C GLU A 972 31.21 -31.84 -34.74
N ALA A 973 29.93 -32.02 -35.05
CA ALA A 973 29.30 -33.28 -35.40
C ALA A 973 29.64 -33.73 -36.84
N THR A 974 29.40 -35.01 -37.12
CA THR A 974 29.05 -35.42 -38.48
C THR A 974 27.88 -36.41 -38.50
N ARG A 975 26.96 -36.17 -39.44
CA ARG A 975 25.74 -36.94 -39.72
C ARG A 975 26.02 -38.44 -39.92
N THR A 976 25.06 -39.30 -39.60
CA THR A 976 24.11 -39.91 -40.58
C THR A 976 23.30 -41.07 -39.95
N ALA A 977 22.05 -41.20 -40.38
CA ALA A 977 21.07 -42.18 -39.89
C ALA A 977 21.32 -43.65 -40.34
N VAL A 978 20.61 -44.59 -39.69
CA VAL A 978 19.89 -45.79 -40.20
C VAL A 978 19.20 -46.43 -38.97
N GLN A 979 17.89 -46.40 -38.75
CA GLN A 979 16.77 -47.07 -39.45
C GLN A 979 16.64 -48.59 -39.18
N SER A 980 15.71 -48.99 -38.30
CA SER A 980 14.88 -50.24 -38.34
C SER A 980 13.96 -50.26 -37.10
N THR A 981 12.62 -50.25 -37.14
CA THR A 981 11.57 -51.05 -37.83
C THR A 981 11.02 -52.24 -36.99
N ILE A 982 10.05 -51.92 -36.12
CA ILE A 982 8.73 -52.57 -35.91
C ILE A 982 8.66 -54.10 -35.67
N GLN A 983 8.44 -54.53 -34.40
CA GLN A 983 7.65 -55.68 -33.86
C GLN A 983 7.45 -55.44 -32.34
N PHE A 984 6.33 -55.59 -31.60
CA PHE A 984 4.89 -55.85 -31.82
C PHE A 984 4.36 -57.27 -32.14
N SER A 985 3.71 -57.96 -31.16
CA SER A 985 2.41 -58.70 -31.30
C SER A 985 1.95 -59.53 -30.06
N SER A 986 0.77 -59.21 -29.48
CA SER A 986 -0.31 -60.17 -29.04
C SER A 986 -0.08 -61.10 -27.79
N VAL A 987 -1.06 -61.68 -27.04
CA VAL A 987 -2.55 -61.54 -26.87
C VAL A 987 -3.09 -62.39 -25.65
N THR A 988 -4.32 -62.11 -25.16
CA THR A 988 -5.27 -62.92 -24.30
C THR A 988 -5.03 -63.24 -22.80
N ALA A 989 -5.82 -62.56 -21.94
CA ALA A 989 -6.94 -63.02 -21.08
C ALA A 989 -7.10 -64.48 -20.56
N LEU A 990 -7.53 -64.64 -19.28
CA LEU A 990 -8.80 -65.28 -18.81
C LEU A 990 -8.88 -65.49 -17.27
N GLY A 991 -10.08 -65.49 -16.68
CA GLY A 991 -10.36 -65.98 -15.31
C GLY A 991 -11.64 -65.43 -14.65
N LEU A 992 -12.55 -66.29 -14.15
CA LEU A 992 -13.92 -65.95 -13.68
C LEU A 992 -14.32 -66.68 -12.37
N ASP A 993 -15.45 -66.24 -11.79
CA ASP A 993 -16.28 -66.86 -10.72
C ASP A 993 -15.71 -66.92 -9.27
N GLY A 994 -16.51 -66.85 -8.18
CA GLY A 994 -17.95 -66.62 -8.00
C GLY A 994 -18.53 -67.25 -6.70
N ARG A 995 -19.72 -66.81 -6.22
CA ARG A 995 -20.56 -67.32 -5.06
C ARG A 995 -20.21 -66.80 -3.64
N GLN A 996 -21.15 -66.64 -2.67
CA GLN A 996 -22.63 -66.67 -2.65
C GLN A 996 -23.26 -65.86 -1.47
N LEU A 997 -24.61 -65.88 -1.35
CA LEU A 997 -25.47 -64.88 -0.69
C LEU A 997 -26.02 -65.21 0.73
N THR A 998 -26.55 -64.16 1.38
CA THR A 998 -27.28 -64.07 2.68
C THR A 998 -28.45 -63.05 2.53
N PRO A 999 -29.19 -62.49 3.53
CA PRO A 999 -29.28 -62.73 4.99
C PRO A 999 -30.75 -62.85 5.54
N VAL A 1000 -30.94 -62.80 6.87
CA VAL A 1000 -32.23 -62.83 7.63
C VAL A 1000 -32.05 -62.03 8.95
N ALA A 1001 -33.03 -61.38 9.61
CA ALA A 1001 -34.21 -60.59 9.22
C ALA A 1001 -34.77 -59.85 10.48
N ARG A 1002 -35.60 -58.83 10.26
CA ARG A 1002 -36.43 -58.02 11.21
C ARG A 1002 -36.86 -58.67 12.54
N GLU A 1003 -37.06 -57.87 13.60
CA GLU A 1003 -38.40 -57.41 14.05
C GLU A 1003 -38.46 -56.49 15.31
N ARG A 1004 -39.54 -55.68 15.37
CA ARG A 1004 -40.25 -55.09 16.56
C ARG A 1004 -39.62 -53.96 17.41
N GLY A 1005 -40.30 -52.81 17.40
CA GLY A 1005 -40.53 -52.01 18.63
C GLY A 1005 -41.64 -52.64 19.50
N PRO A 1006 -41.90 -52.13 20.73
CA PRO A 1006 -42.58 -50.83 20.87
C PRO A 1006 -42.21 -49.98 22.12
N ALA A 1007 -42.79 -48.79 22.21
CA ALA A 1007 -42.95 -47.99 23.47
C ALA A 1007 -44.13 -48.56 24.32
N PRO A 1008 -44.67 -47.93 25.41
CA PRO A 1008 -44.34 -46.65 26.08
C PRO A 1008 -44.44 -46.67 27.65
N LEU A 1009 -44.44 -45.48 28.29
CA LEU A 1009 -45.18 -45.05 29.52
C LEU A 1009 -44.41 -44.61 30.81
N ARG A 1010 -44.47 -43.29 31.04
CA ARG A 1010 -44.89 -42.57 32.29
C ARG A 1010 -44.56 -43.12 33.70
N ARG A 1011 -44.00 -42.26 34.56
CA ARG A 1011 -44.78 -41.46 35.56
C ARG A 1011 -43.96 -40.40 36.34
N ASN A 1012 -44.67 -39.38 36.83
CA ASN A 1012 -44.17 -38.27 37.66
C ASN A 1012 -43.97 -38.62 39.15
N SER A 1013 -42.98 -37.99 39.78
CA SER A 1013 -43.01 -37.37 41.14
C SER A 1013 -41.63 -36.78 41.46
N GLY A 1014 -41.42 -35.58 42.03
CA GLY A 1014 -42.32 -34.48 42.40
C GLY A 1014 -41.74 -33.67 43.58
N ASN A 1015 -41.86 -32.33 43.54
CA ASN A 1015 -41.60 -31.35 44.63
C ASN A 1015 -40.14 -31.18 45.16
N ALA A 1016 -39.74 -30.03 45.73
CA ALA A 1016 -40.28 -28.65 45.74
C ALA A 1016 -39.25 -27.65 46.37
N GLU A 1017 -39.65 -26.37 46.43
CA GLU A 1017 -39.01 -25.22 47.11
C GLU A 1017 -37.90 -24.47 46.35
N LYS A 1018 -37.86 -23.12 46.31
CA LYS A 1018 -38.81 -22.09 46.78
C LYS A 1018 -38.59 -20.77 46.01
N GLN A 1019 -39.67 -20.13 45.54
CA GLN A 1019 -39.73 -18.68 45.28
C GLN A 1019 -40.72 -18.03 46.25
N SER A 1020 -40.51 -16.76 46.60
CA SER A 1020 -41.46 -15.94 47.35
C SER A 1020 -41.25 -14.45 47.03
N ALA A 1021 -42.34 -13.69 46.80
CA ALA A 1021 -42.28 -12.32 46.27
C ALA A 1021 -42.95 -11.27 47.19
N PRO A 1022 -42.49 -10.00 47.18
CA PRO A 1022 -42.96 -8.95 48.10
C PRO A 1022 -44.19 -8.16 47.61
N LYS A 1023 -44.74 -7.32 48.50
CA LYS A 1023 -45.71 -6.24 48.20
C LYS A 1023 -45.54 -5.09 49.20
N ARG A 1024 -45.69 -3.83 48.74
CA ARG A 1024 -46.75 -2.87 49.18
C ARG A 1024 -46.51 -1.45 48.65
N SER A 1025 -47.57 -0.86 48.09
CA SER A 1025 -47.86 0.59 48.11
C SER A 1025 -48.85 0.86 49.28
N PRO A 1026 -49.04 2.09 49.79
CA PRO A 1026 -49.90 3.10 49.11
C PRO A 1026 -49.65 4.61 49.44
N GLY A 1027 -50.34 5.53 48.73
CA GLY A 1027 -51.08 6.63 49.38
C GLY A 1027 -50.71 8.13 49.19
N GLU A 1028 -51.53 8.83 48.40
CA GLU A 1028 -52.05 10.22 48.58
C GLU A 1028 -51.21 11.54 48.45
N LYS A 1029 -51.67 12.38 47.50
CA LYS A 1029 -52.02 13.84 47.54
C LYS A 1029 -51.05 14.93 48.03
N LEU A 1030 -50.88 15.95 47.16
CA LEU A 1030 -51.11 17.43 47.31
C LEU A 1030 -50.28 18.12 46.20
N GLU A 1031 -50.83 18.80 45.18
CA GLU A 1031 -51.57 20.08 45.12
C GLU A 1031 -50.76 21.35 45.49
N LEU A 1032 -51.06 22.46 44.77
CA LEU A 1032 -50.51 23.84 44.84
C LEU A 1032 -49.25 24.09 43.96
N ARG A 1033 -49.34 24.90 42.89
CA ARG A 1033 -49.26 26.38 42.82
C ARG A 1033 -47.85 26.90 43.22
N HIS A 1034 -47.17 27.78 42.48
CA HIS A 1034 -47.72 28.99 41.83
C HIS A 1034 -46.93 29.50 40.60
N ARG A 1035 -47.40 30.64 40.05
CA ARG A 1035 -46.96 31.32 38.81
C ARG A 1035 -45.80 32.31 39.02
N PRO A 1036 -45.19 32.84 37.94
CA PRO A 1036 -44.05 33.76 37.96
C PRO A 1036 -44.43 35.25 37.96
N THR A 1037 -43.44 36.11 38.22
CA THR A 1037 -43.25 37.55 37.84
C THR A 1037 -41.89 37.97 38.42
N THR A 1038 -41.10 38.98 38.00
CA THR A 1038 -41.21 40.22 37.18
C THR A 1038 -39.76 40.71 36.96
N THR A 1039 -39.33 41.60 36.03
CA THR A 1039 -39.84 42.22 34.77
C THR A 1039 -38.75 43.23 34.28
N GLN A 1040 -38.93 43.88 33.11
CA GLN A 1040 -38.22 45.06 32.57
C GLN A 1040 -36.92 44.78 31.76
N MET A 1041 -36.92 45.03 30.43
CA MET A 1041 -36.92 46.30 29.62
C MET A 1041 -35.47 46.73 29.30
N SER A 1042 -35.11 47.34 28.17
CA SER A 1042 -35.79 47.94 26.99
C SER A 1042 -34.82 47.84 25.80
N GLY A 1043 -35.12 47.98 24.50
CA GLY A 1043 -36.27 48.48 23.76
C GLY A 1043 -35.79 49.31 22.54
N ALA A 1044 -36.35 49.01 21.35
CA ALA A 1044 -36.57 49.89 20.17
C ALA A 1044 -35.33 50.54 19.47
N VAL A 1045 -35.32 51.07 18.24
CA VAL A 1045 -36.29 51.56 17.20
C VAL A 1045 -35.60 51.37 15.82
N ASP A 1046 -36.18 51.49 14.61
CA ASP A 1046 -37.35 50.91 13.89
C ASP A 1046 -37.24 51.39 12.39
N GLU A 1047 -38.27 51.22 11.53
CA GLU A 1047 -38.46 51.92 10.20
C GLU A 1047 -37.52 51.56 9.00
N HIS A 1048 -37.88 51.67 7.70
CA HIS A 1048 -39.19 51.80 7.00
C HIS A 1048 -39.13 51.34 5.51
N ASP A 1049 -40.32 51.10 4.95
CA ASP A 1049 -40.81 51.28 3.55
C ASP A 1049 -40.06 50.81 2.26
N ARG A 1050 -40.83 50.01 1.48
CA ARG A 1050 -41.22 50.19 0.05
C ARG A 1050 -40.30 51.03 -0.87
N SER A 1051 -40.05 50.62 -2.12
CA SER A 1051 -41.10 50.65 -3.16
C SER A 1051 -40.59 50.26 -4.57
N THR A 1052 -41.53 49.76 -5.41
CA THR A 1052 -41.62 49.92 -6.89
C THR A 1052 -40.54 49.32 -7.82
N LEU A 1053 -40.82 49.01 -9.10
CA LEU A 1053 -41.99 48.45 -9.83
C LEU A 1053 -41.56 48.28 -11.31
N LEU A 1054 -42.36 47.56 -12.10
CA LEU A 1054 -42.39 47.46 -13.57
C LEU A 1054 -41.42 46.43 -14.21
N ALA A 1055 -41.77 45.75 -15.32
CA ALA A 1055 -43.08 45.40 -15.92
C ALA A 1055 -42.85 44.61 -17.24
N GLN A 1056 -43.78 43.72 -17.59
CA GLN A 1056 -44.20 43.38 -18.97
C GLN A 1056 -43.19 42.65 -19.91
N ASP A 1057 -43.61 41.83 -20.88
CA ASP A 1057 -44.94 41.24 -21.17
C ASP A 1057 -44.80 40.00 -22.09
N ALA A 1058 -45.83 39.13 -22.05
CA ALA A 1058 -46.29 38.21 -23.11
C ALA A 1058 -45.31 37.11 -23.66
N ALA A 1059 -45.78 35.94 -24.14
CA ALA A 1059 -47.15 35.54 -24.51
C ALA A 1059 -47.50 34.08 -24.10
N LEU A 1060 -48.80 33.76 -24.23
CA LEU A 1060 -49.48 32.51 -23.88
C LEU A 1060 -49.72 31.61 -25.11
N GLU A 1061 -50.44 30.49 -24.88
CA GLU A 1061 -51.05 29.52 -25.82
C GLU A 1061 -50.22 28.22 -26.05
N GLU A 1062 -50.78 26.99 -26.06
CA GLU A 1062 -52.18 26.58 -25.91
C GLU A 1062 -52.38 25.16 -25.29
N LEU A 1063 -53.66 24.78 -25.22
CA LEU A 1063 -54.39 23.78 -24.43
C LEU A 1063 -54.17 22.27 -24.70
N ALA A 1064 -54.20 21.51 -23.59
CA ALA A 1064 -55.15 20.42 -23.27
C ALA A 1064 -55.06 18.97 -23.84
N GLU A 1065 -55.47 18.06 -22.93
CA GLU A 1065 -56.11 16.74 -23.11
C GLU A 1065 -55.36 15.60 -23.84
N LEU A 1066 -55.01 14.57 -23.06
CA LEU A 1066 -55.83 13.35 -23.01
C LEU A 1066 -55.65 12.58 -21.69
N ALA A 1067 -56.71 11.90 -21.24
CA ALA A 1067 -56.82 11.40 -19.88
C ALA A 1067 -56.61 9.87 -19.75
N GLY A 1068 -56.05 9.44 -18.61
CA GLY A 1068 -56.87 8.61 -17.74
C GLY A 1068 -56.24 7.44 -16.97
N TRP A 1069 -56.61 7.38 -15.67
CA TRP A 1069 -56.81 6.20 -14.82
C TRP A 1069 -55.53 5.51 -14.27
N SER A 1070 -55.48 5.01 -13.01
CA SER A 1070 -56.47 5.00 -11.91
C SER A 1070 -55.80 4.99 -10.52
N ILE A 1071 -56.47 5.61 -9.55
CA ILE A 1071 -56.22 5.46 -8.10
C ILE A 1071 -56.73 4.09 -7.61
N ARG A 1072 -56.05 3.43 -6.66
CA ARG A 1072 -56.62 2.97 -5.35
C ARG A 1072 -55.65 2.17 -4.47
N LYS A 1073 -55.33 2.77 -3.31
CA LYS A 1073 -55.49 2.26 -1.92
C LYS A 1073 -54.64 1.07 -1.45
N ILE A 1074 -54.22 1.02 -0.18
CA ILE A 1074 -54.61 1.85 1.00
C ILE A 1074 -53.48 2.75 1.44
#